data_AF-A0A0R3QVE8-F1
#
_entry.id   AF-A0A0R3QVE8-F1
#
_cell.length_a   1.000
_cell.length_b   1.000
_cell.length_c   1.000
_cell.angle_alpha   90.00
_cell.angle_beta   90.00
_cell.angle_gamma   90.00
#
_symmetry.space_group_name_H-M   'P 1'
#
loop_
_entity.id
_entity.type
_entity.pdbx_description
1 polymer ?
#
loop_
_entity_poly.entity_id
_entity_poly.type
_entity_poly.pdbx_seq_one_letter_code
_entity_poly.pdbx_strand_id
1 'polypeptide(L)'
;MLRHWYTSWKARTELLNDPFYIGLRRKRVRGSEYDRLIENFFLACRKRFGQQVLIQFEDFANQNAYRLLDMYRNKYCTFNDDIQGTASVAVAGLLACWKYTGKPLAEGKFVFLGAGTASMGIAELCVAEMIAEGLTKEQAYDRIFLMDIDGLITKHRENLGDLHKPYAKDLPETKSLLEVVKKVKPWGLIGASTARGAFNEEIVREMASINKHPIIFALSNPTDKAECTAEDAYRWTNGKVLFASGSPFPNVEYNGKIFKPGQGNNAYIFPGVGLGAILFNIRHIDDETFLIAAHEVANTVTEKDFRVGRLYPRLDRIREMSVRIAIAVGEHAYKKSMAGLYPKPNNTEYFVRSQIYQTSYDELINVTYEWPSQDMKHGFPVPVVRRESGEDYISKRTAKNKRNGIHPFTDEPIPEWCHTADDINLYMLYRQERETPKKRGIELLKDNRTCKGMAFTLYERQYFGIHGLLPPAFMTESQQAYRVITNLRQQPDDLARYIQLDSLQVGKKDTKVVDRDEKLYYRVLCDHVKELLPIVYTPTVGLACQKFGFIYRKPKGLYITINDNSISKIYHILSNWPEIDIRVIVVTDGERILGLGDLGCYGMGIPVGKLSLYVALAGVQPKWCLPVVLDVGTDNEA
;
A
#
# COMPACT_ATOMS: atom_id res chain seq x y z
N MET A 1 -21.34 28.21 23.30
CA MET A 1 -20.93 26.85 23.64
C MET A 1 -19.82 26.32 22.71
N LEU A 2 -20.02 26.15 21.39
CA LEU A 2 -19.01 25.61 20.45
C LEU A 2 -17.64 26.33 20.42
N ARG A 3 -17.57 27.65 20.66
CA ARG A 3 -16.29 28.39 20.70
C ARG A 3 -15.44 28.11 21.95
N HIS A 4 -16.06 27.70 23.07
CA HIS A 4 -15.33 27.39 24.31
C HIS A 4 -14.59 26.04 24.22
N TRP A 5 -15.06 25.14 23.35
CA TRP A 5 -14.40 23.85 23.04
C TRP A 5 -13.16 24.01 22.15
N TYR A 6 -13.01 25.15 21.46
CA TYR A 6 -11.91 25.39 20.51
C TYR A 6 -10.59 25.70 21.22
N THR A 7 -10.63 26.33 22.39
CA THR A 7 -9.43 26.78 23.12
C THR A 7 -8.81 25.71 24.03
N SER A 8 -9.52 24.61 24.32
CA SER A 8 -9.00 23.48 25.11
C SER A 8 -8.48 22.32 24.25
N TRP A 9 -8.37 22.49 22.93
CA TRP A 9 -7.99 21.45 21.96
C TRP A 9 -6.47 21.15 21.96
N LYS A 10 -5.93 20.90 23.16
CA LYS A 10 -4.57 20.39 23.40
C LYS A 10 -4.70 19.03 24.11
N ALA A 11 -4.31 17.98 23.39
CA ALA A 11 -3.98 16.64 23.88
C ALA A 11 -5.09 15.83 24.58
N ARG A 12 -5.47 14.71 23.94
CA ARG A 12 -6.36 13.63 24.42
C ARG A 12 -7.80 14.08 24.76
N THR A 13 -8.65 14.19 23.75
CA THR A 13 -10.10 14.05 23.95
C THR A 13 -10.42 12.58 23.80
N GLU A 14 -11.00 11.97 24.83
CA GLU A 14 -11.31 10.56 24.80
C GLU A 14 -12.47 10.30 23.83
N LEU A 15 -12.34 9.30 22.97
CA LEU A 15 -13.20 9.17 21.79
C LEU A 15 -14.68 8.96 22.14
N LEU A 16 -14.96 8.29 23.26
CA LEU A 16 -16.33 8.08 23.74
C LEU A 16 -17.04 9.40 24.06
N ASN A 17 -16.30 10.44 24.49
CA ASN A 17 -16.80 11.76 24.84
C ASN A 17 -16.66 12.79 23.72
N ASP A 18 -15.84 12.53 22.69
CA ASP A 18 -15.68 13.42 21.54
C ASP A 18 -17.01 13.55 20.78
N PRO A 19 -17.66 14.72 20.70
CA PRO A 19 -18.94 14.90 20.00
C PRO A 19 -18.84 14.64 18.48
N PHE A 20 -17.63 14.64 17.91
CA PHE A 20 -17.40 14.33 16.50
C PHE A 20 -17.07 12.86 16.24
N TYR A 21 -16.94 12.02 17.28
CA TYR A 21 -16.70 10.59 17.09
C TYR A 21 -17.86 9.94 16.34
N ILE A 22 -17.52 9.30 15.22
CA ILE A 22 -18.45 8.74 14.24
C ILE A 22 -18.67 7.22 14.39
N GLY A 23 -17.98 6.57 15.33
CA GLY A 23 -18.11 5.14 15.58
C GLY A 23 -19.12 4.80 16.68
N LEU A 24 -19.24 3.51 16.97
CA LEU A 24 -20.04 3.01 18.09
C LEU A 24 -19.48 3.53 19.42
N ARG A 25 -20.29 4.32 20.14
CA ARG A 25 -19.97 4.85 21.48
C ARG A 25 -20.17 3.79 22.56
N ARG A 26 -19.29 2.79 22.57
CA ARG A 26 -19.22 1.73 23.58
C ARG A 26 -17.81 1.15 23.64
N LYS A 27 -17.52 0.45 24.74
CA LYS A 27 -16.32 -0.40 24.86
C LYS A 27 -16.31 -1.48 23.78
N ARG A 28 -15.11 -1.97 23.47
CA ARG A 28 -14.92 -2.98 22.44
C ARG A 28 -15.61 -4.30 22.81
N VAL A 29 -16.32 -4.88 21.85
CA VAL A 29 -16.83 -6.24 21.97
C VAL A 29 -15.68 -7.24 21.76
N ARG A 30 -15.58 -8.23 22.65
CA ARG A 30 -14.51 -9.24 22.69
C ARG A 30 -15.10 -10.65 22.72
N GLY A 31 -14.24 -11.65 22.58
CA GLY A 31 -14.61 -13.07 22.69
C GLY A 31 -15.34 -13.60 21.46
N SER A 32 -16.22 -14.58 21.67
CA SER A 32 -16.86 -15.35 20.59
C SER A 32 -17.72 -14.50 19.65
N GLU A 33 -18.33 -13.42 20.15
CA GLU A 33 -19.12 -12.51 19.32
C GLU A 33 -18.24 -11.77 18.31
N TYR A 34 -17.07 -11.28 18.75
CA TYR A 34 -16.06 -10.67 17.90
C TYR A 34 -15.53 -11.67 16.87
N ASP A 35 -15.19 -12.89 17.29
CA ASP A 35 -14.67 -13.92 16.38
C ASP A 35 -15.68 -14.30 15.30
N ARG A 36 -16.96 -14.38 15.67
CA ARG A 36 -18.05 -14.62 14.74
C ARG A 36 -18.22 -13.48 13.73
N LEU A 37 -17.98 -12.23 14.13
CA LEU A 37 -18.00 -11.09 13.20
C LEU A 37 -16.90 -11.24 12.14
N ILE A 38 -15.67 -11.55 12.56
CA ILE A 38 -14.55 -11.75 11.63
C ILE A 38 -14.85 -12.92 10.69
N GLU A 39 -15.30 -14.05 11.21
CA GLU A 39 -15.63 -15.21 10.38
C GLU A 39 -16.74 -14.89 9.36
N ASN A 40 -17.83 -14.26 9.81
CA ASN A 40 -18.92 -13.83 8.93
C ASN A 40 -18.45 -12.83 7.87
N PHE A 41 -17.51 -11.95 8.21
CA PHE A 41 -16.91 -11.01 7.27
C PHE A 41 -16.12 -11.73 6.17
N PHE A 42 -15.25 -12.68 6.52
CA PHE A 42 -14.52 -13.49 5.53
C PHE A 42 -15.47 -14.29 4.63
N LEU A 43 -16.49 -14.92 5.21
CA LEU A 43 -17.49 -15.67 4.45
C LEU A 43 -18.30 -14.77 3.50
N ALA A 44 -18.68 -13.58 3.95
CA ALA A 44 -19.40 -12.62 3.12
C ALA A 44 -18.52 -12.07 1.98
N CYS A 45 -17.26 -11.74 2.26
CA CYS A 45 -16.30 -11.31 1.23
C CYS A 45 -16.08 -12.39 0.18
N ARG A 46 -15.84 -13.63 0.61
CA ARG A 46 -15.73 -14.79 -0.29
C ARG A 46 -16.98 -14.95 -1.15
N LYS A 47 -18.17 -14.84 -0.55
CA LYS A 47 -19.44 -14.97 -1.27
C LYS A 47 -19.64 -13.86 -2.30
N ARG A 48 -19.20 -12.64 -2.01
CA ARG A 48 -19.42 -11.46 -2.88
C ARG A 48 -18.39 -11.28 -3.98
N PHE A 49 -17.11 -11.53 -3.67
CA PHE A 49 -15.97 -11.19 -4.52
C PHE A 49 -15.16 -12.41 -4.97
N GLY A 50 -15.45 -13.60 -4.44
CA GLY A 50 -14.75 -14.85 -4.77
C GLY A 50 -13.69 -15.24 -3.73
N GLN A 51 -13.18 -16.46 -3.86
CA GLN A 51 -12.20 -17.03 -2.92
C GLN A 51 -10.82 -16.35 -3.02
N GLN A 52 -10.52 -15.76 -4.17
CA GLN A 52 -9.24 -15.15 -4.52
C GLN A 52 -9.09 -13.69 -4.05
N VAL A 53 -10.13 -13.10 -3.45
CA VAL A 53 -10.05 -11.74 -2.93
C VAL A 53 -8.98 -11.68 -1.83
N LEU A 54 -8.02 -10.78 -1.99
CA LEU A 54 -6.98 -10.53 -1.02
C LEU A 54 -7.56 -9.73 0.15
N ILE A 55 -7.42 -10.24 1.37
CA ILE A 55 -7.83 -9.52 2.59
C ILE A 55 -6.59 -9.27 3.44
N GLN A 56 -6.16 -8.02 3.53
CA GLN A 56 -5.04 -7.58 4.38
C GLN A 56 -5.55 -7.05 5.71
N PHE A 57 -5.07 -7.62 6.82
CA PHE A 57 -5.29 -7.08 8.16
C PHE A 57 -4.28 -5.97 8.47
N GLU A 58 -4.76 -4.91 9.11
CA GLU A 58 -3.94 -3.76 9.49
C GLU A 58 -4.37 -3.17 10.84
N ASP A 59 -3.41 -2.81 11.69
CA ASP A 59 -3.56 -2.10 12.96
C ASP A 59 -4.52 -2.78 13.98
N PHE A 60 -4.59 -4.12 13.97
CA PHE A 60 -5.26 -4.91 15.02
C PHE A 60 -4.39 -5.01 16.28
N ALA A 61 -4.99 -5.17 17.46
CA ALA A 61 -4.21 -5.44 18.67
C ALA A 61 -3.42 -6.76 18.57
N ASN A 62 -2.23 -6.77 19.18
CA ASN A 62 -1.24 -7.84 19.05
C ASN A 62 -1.79 -9.26 19.27
N GLN A 63 -2.61 -9.46 20.31
CA GLN A 63 -3.19 -10.77 20.62
C GLN A 63 -4.16 -11.24 19.53
N ASN A 64 -4.97 -10.33 18.98
CA ASN A 64 -5.89 -10.64 17.90
C ASN A 64 -5.17 -10.78 16.56
N ALA A 65 -4.18 -9.93 16.26
CA ALA A 65 -3.45 -9.95 15.00
C ALA A 65 -2.85 -11.32 14.70
N TYR A 66 -2.10 -11.90 15.65
CA TYR A 66 -1.52 -13.25 15.47
C TYR A 66 -2.57 -14.35 15.38
N ARG A 67 -3.53 -14.35 16.32
CA ARG A 67 -4.57 -15.37 16.37
C ARG A 67 -5.41 -15.40 15.09
N LEU A 68 -5.82 -14.24 14.61
CA LEU A 68 -6.61 -14.13 13.38
C LEU A 68 -5.77 -14.52 12.16
N LEU A 69 -4.50 -14.10 12.09
CA LEU A 69 -3.60 -14.53 11.03
C LEU A 69 -3.49 -16.06 10.98
N ASP A 70 -3.23 -16.71 12.11
CA ASP A 70 -3.12 -18.17 12.21
C ASP A 70 -4.42 -18.89 11.79
N MET A 71 -5.57 -18.38 12.23
CA MET A 71 -6.88 -18.96 11.91
C MET A 71 -7.25 -18.91 10.42
N TYR A 72 -6.80 -17.87 9.69
CA TYR A 72 -7.27 -17.57 8.33
C TYR A 72 -6.22 -17.76 7.22
N ARG A 73 -4.91 -17.71 7.53
CA ARG A 73 -3.82 -17.79 6.53
C ARG A 73 -3.87 -19.00 5.61
N ASN A 74 -4.35 -20.15 6.11
CA ASN A 74 -4.47 -21.40 5.36
C ASN A 74 -5.87 -21.63 4.76
N LYS A 75 -6.80 -20.66 4.91
CA LYS A 75 -8.19 -20.76 4.45
C LYS A 75 -8.56 -19.71 3.41
N TYR A 76 -7.89 -18.56 3.43
CA TYR A 76 -8.15 -17.42 2.55
C TYR A 76 -6.85 -16.85 2.00
N CYS A 77 -6.96 -16.01 0.97
CA CYS A 77 -5.85 -15.18 0.50
C CYS A 77 -5.73 -13.98 1.44
N THR A 78 -4.94 -14.12 2.50
CA THR A 78 -4.84 -13.12 3.56
C THR A 78 -3.45 -13.07 4.15
N PHE A 79 -3.08 -11.90 4.66
CA PHE A 79 -1.86 -11.69 5.44
C PHE A 79 -2.08 -10.51 6.40
N ASN A 80 -1.17 -10.35 7.35
CA ASN A 80 -1.13 -9.20 8.24
C ASN A 80 0.16 -8.41 7.99
N ASP A 81 0.04 -7.14 7.60
CA ASP A 81 1.21 -6.33 7.23
C ASP A 81 2.08 -5.96 8.44
N ASP A 82 1.47 -5.72 9.61
CA ASP A 82 2.19 -5.39 10.84
C ASP A 82 3.08 -6.53 11.33
N ILE A 83 2.70 -7.79 11.05
CA ILE A 83 3.46 -8.98 11.37
C ILE A 83 4.38 -9.36 10.20
N GLN A 84 3.81 -9.74 9.06
CA GLN A 84 4.55 -10.37 7.96
C GLN A 84 5.24 -9.32 7.06
N GLY A 85 4.60 -8.17 6.83
CA GLY A 85 5.21 -7.07 6.08
C GLY A 85 6.40 -6.45 6.80
N THR A 86 6.25 -6.18 8.11
CA THR A 86 7.32 -5.70 8.99
C THR A 86 8.48 -6.71 9.08
N ALA A 87 8.17 -8.00 9.21
CA ALA A 87 9.17 -9.06 9.18
C ALA A 87 9.98 -9.04 7.88
N SER A 88 9.28 -9.03 6.75
CA SER A 88 9.86 -9.06 5.42
C SER A 88 10.76 -7.86 5.14
N VAL A 89 10.32 -6.64 5.47
CA VAL A 89 11.15 -5.46 5.24
C VAL A 89 12.38 -5.45 6.15
N ALA A 90 12.27 -5.86 7.41
CA ALA A 90 13.43 -5.94 8.29
C ALA A 90 14.44 -6.98 7.80
N VAL A 91 13.98 -8.17 7.38
CA VAL A 91 14.84 -9.20 6.79
C VAL A 91 15.47 -8.69 5.48
N ALA A 92 14.74 -7.94 4.65
CA ALA A 92 15.33 -7.33 3.45
C ALA A 92 16.52 -6.41 3.79
N GLY A 93 16.41 -5.62 4.86
CA GLY A 93 17.53 -4.81 5.36
C GLY A 93 18.70 -5.67 5.84
N LEU A 94 18.44 -6.78 6.53
CA LEU A 94 19.48 -7.71 6.99
C LEU A 94 20.16 -8.43 5.82
N LEU A 95 19.42 -8.82 4.78
CA LEU A 95 19.94 -9.39 3.54
C LEU A 95 20.79 -8.35 2.77
N ALA A 96 20.42 -7.07 2.80
CA ALA A 96 21.26 -6.01 2.26
C ALA A 96 22.57 -5.85 3.07
N CYS A 97 22.51 -5.98 4.40
CA CYS A 97 23.72 -6.02 5.23
C CYS A 97 24.61 -7.24 4.91
N TRP A 98 24.03 -8.40 4.65
CA TRP A 98 24.78 -9.56 4.17
C TRP A 98 25.51 -9.23 2.87
N LYS A 99 24.82 -8.72 1.85
CA LYS A 99 25.45 -8.34 0.58
C LYS A 99 26.61 -7.37 0.74
N TYR A 100 26.49 -6.42 1.67
CA TYR A 100 27.55 -5.48 1.97
C TYR A 100 28.76 -6.13 2.68
N THR A 101 28.50 -7.08 3.59
CA THR A 101 29.54 -7.68 4.45
C THR A 101 30.14 -8.98 3.89
N GLY A 102 29.46 -9.63 2.96
CA GLY A 102 29.80 -10.96 2.45
C GLY A 102 29.49 -12.11 3.41
N LYS A 103 28.78 -11.86 4.52
CA LYS A 103 28.48 -12.86 5.56
C LYS A 103 26.99 -13.21 5.66
N PRO A 104 26.59 -14.49 5.46
CA PRO A 104 25.19 -14.93 5.51
C PRO A 104 24.59 -14.81 6.91
N LEU A 105 23.26 -14.78 7.01
CA LEU A 105 22.56 -14.58 8.29
C LEU A 105 22.84 -15.73 9.28
N ALA A 106 22.97 -16.97 8.77
CA ALA A 106 23.24 -18.20 9.51
C ALA A 106 24.53 -18.17 10.33
N GLU A 107 25.52 -17.36 9.93
CA GLU A 107 26.77 -17.22 10.69
C GLU A 107 26.62 -16.30 11.91
N GLY A 108 25.64 -15.40 11.89
CA GLY A 108 25.46 -14.35 12.89
C GLY A 108 24.70 -14.77 14.14
N LYS A 109 24.67 -13.85 15.11
CA LYS A 109 23.74 -13.85 16.25
C LYS A 109 23.04 -12.51 16.31
N PHE A 110 21.76 -12.51 16.60
CA PHE A 110 20.92 -11.31 16.60
C PHE A 110 20.23 -11.14 17.94
N VAL A 111 20.29 -9.93 18.49
CA VAL A 111 19.60 -9.55 19.72
C VAL A 111 18.45 -8.62 19.36
N PHE A 112 17.26 -8.95 19.85
CA PHE A 112 16.05 -8.16 19.69
C PHE A 112 15.68 -7.53 21.03
N LEU A 113 15.56 -6.21 21.05
CA LEU A 113 14.97 -5.47 22.15
C LEU A 113 13.48 -5.25 21.88
N GLY A 114 12.65 -5.94 22.65
CA GLY A 114 11.22 -6.12 22.43
C GLY A 114 10.93 -7.53 21.93
N ALA A 115 9.90 -8.18 22.49
CA ALA A 115 9.43 -9.52 22.09
C ALA A 115 7.94 -9.52 21.70
N GLY A 116 7.45 -8.37 21.21
CA GLY A 116 6.09 -8.21 20.67
C GLY A 116 5.96 -8.70 19.23
N THR A 117 4.84 -8.35 18.58
CA THR A 117 4.48 -8.75 17.21
C THR A 117 5.55 -8.48 16.17
N ALA A 118 6.08 -7.26 16.13
CA ALA A 118 7.11 -6.91 15.16
C ALA A 118 8.37 -7.77 15.35
N SER A 119 8.94 -7.82 16.55
CA SER A 119 10.16 -8.61 16.82
C SER A 119 9.96 -10.10 16.57
N MET A 120 8.80 -10.65 16.95
CA MET A 120 8.49 -12.05 16.75
C MET A 120 8.37 -12.40 15.26
N GLY A 121 7.66 -11.59 14.47
CA GLY A 121 7.59 -11.78 13.03
C GLY A 121 8.98 -11.72 12.37
N ILE A 122 9.80 -10.72 12.74
CA ILE A 122 11.17 -10.60 12.21
C ILE A 122 12.02 -11.81 12.62
N ALA A 123 11.94 -12.24 13.87
CA ALA A 123 12.67 -13.40 14.38
C ALA A 123 12.29 -14.70 13.63
N GLU A 124 11.00 -14.94 13.41
CA GLU A 124 10.49 -16.09 12.67
C GLU A 124 10.99 -16.10 11.23
N LEU A 125 10.96 -14.96 10.55
CA LEU A 125 11.43 -14.86 9.17
C LEU A 125 12.96 -14.95 9.07
N CYS A 126 13.71 -14.44 10.05
CA CYS A 126 15.15 -14.67 10.17
C CYS A 126 15.45 -16.17 10.32
N VAL A 127 14.69 -16.89 11.15
CA VAL A 127 14.83 -18.35 11.32
C VAL A 127 14.55 -19.07 10.00
N ALA A 128 13.50 -18.66 9.26
CA ALA A 128 13.20 -19.23 7.95
C ALA A 128 14.35 -19.02 6.95
N GLU A 129 14.95 -17.83 6.91
CA GLU A 129 16.13 -17.55 6.07
C GLU A 129 17.34 -18.39 6.48
N MET A 130 17.64 -18.49 7.78
CA MET A 130 18.76 -19.29 8.28
C MET A 130 18.60 -20.79 7.94
N ILE A 131 17.36 -21.29 7.93
CA ILE A 131 17.05 -22.66 7.50
C ILE A 131 17.25 -22.78 5.97
N ALA A 132 16.83 -21.79 5.19
CA ALA A 132 17.07 -21.75 3.75
C ALA A 132 18.57 -21.71 3.40
N GLU A 133 19.39 -21.08 4.24
CA GLU A 133 20.86 -21.07 4.17
C GLU A 133 21.51 -22.38 4.67
N GLY A 134 20.74 -23.32 5.22
CA GLY A 134 21.17 -24.68 5.54
C GLY A 134 21.28 -25.04 7.04
N LEU A 135 20.89 -24.16 7.97
CA LEU A 135 20.84 -24.52 9.39
C LEU A 135 19.64 -25.43 9.72
N THR A 136 19.78 -26.21 10.79
CA THR A 136 18.60 -26.84 11.41
C THR A 136 17.76 -25.80 12.15
N LYS A 137 16.50 -26.13 12.41
CA LYS A 137 15.57 -25.25 13.14
C LYS A 137 16.10 -24.88 14.52
N GLU A 138 16.71 -25.83 15.23
CA GLU A 138 17.30 -25.63 16.57
C GLU A 138 18.51 -24.71 16.51
N GLN A 139 19.37 -24.90 15.51
CA GLN A 139 20.54 -24.03 15.29
C GLN A 139 20.12 -22.60 14.97
N ALA A 140 19.11 -22.43 14.13
CA ALA A 140 18.56 -21.12 13.80
C ALA A 140 17.97 -20.42 15.05
N TYR A 141 17.19 -21.14 15.87
CA TYR A 141 16.68 -20.59 17.12
C TYR A 141 17.79 -20.19 18.10
N ASP A 142 18.89 -20.93 18.16
CA ASP A 142 20.05 -20.59 19.01
C ASP A 142 20.72 -19.26 18.60
N ARG A 143 20.59 -18.84 17.33
CA ARG A 143 21.15 -17.57 16.84
C ARG A 143 20.32 -16.33 17.22
N ILE A 144 19.09 -16.49 17.67
CA ILE A 144 18.16 -15.40 17.96
C ILE A 144 17.96 -15.23 19.48
N PHE A 145 18.17 -14.02 19.98
CA PHE A 145 18.04 -13.65 21.39
C PHE A 145 16.97 -12.57 21.52
N LEU A 146 15.94 -12.81 22.34
CA LEU A 146 14.83 -11.89 22.55
C LEU A 146 14.88 -11.32 23.97
N MET A 147 14.59 -10.02 24.10
CA MET A 147 14.41 -9.35 25.39
C MET A 147 13.05 -8.66 25.43
N ASP A 148 12.38 -8.67 26.57
CA ASP A 148 11.16 -7.91 26.82
C ASP A 148 11.29 -7.05 28.09
N ILE A 149 10.17 -6.58 28.64
CA ILE A 149 10.14 -5.71 29.82
C ILE A 149 10.75 -6.38 31.08
N ASP A 150 10.72 -7.70 31.17
CA ASP A 150 11.32 -8.42 32.30
C ASP A 150 12.76 -8.86 32.02
N GLY A 151 13.29 -8.57 30.83
CA GLY A 151 14.68 -8.84 30.45
C GLY A 151 14.81 -9.94 29.41
N LEU A 152 15.96 -10.62 29.41
CA LEU A 152 16.27 -11.70 28.48
C LEU A 152 15.27 -12.86 28.61
N ILE A 153 14.81 -13.40 27.49
CA ILE A 153 13.96 -14.59 27.45
C ILE A 153 14.83 -15.84 27.71
N THR A 154 14.69 -16.41 28.92
CA THR A 154 15.45 -17.57 29.40
C THR A 154 14.54 -18.78 29.63
N LYS A 155 15.14 -19.98 29.74
CA LYS A 155 14.41 -21.22 30.06
C LYS A 155 13.89 -21.28 31.50
N HIS A 156 14.46 -20.48 32.39
CA HIS A 156 14.17 -20.49 33.84
C HIS A 156 13.00 -19.58 34.22
N ARG A 157 12.45 -18.83 33.26
CA ARG A 157 11.39 -17.86 33.48
C ARG A 157 10.02 -18.53 33.66
N GLU A 158 9.32 -18.18 34.73
CA GLU A 158 8.05 -18.83 35.12
C GLU A 158 6.88 -18.57 34.14
N ASN A 159 6.81 -17.38 33.52
CA ASN A 159 5.68 -16.95 32.70
C ASN A 159 6.05 -16.80 31.21
N LEU A 160 6.60 -17.85 30.61
CA LEU A 160 7.01 -17.82 29.20
C LEU A 160 5.88 -18.22 28.25
N GLY A 161 5.46 -17.31 27.37
CA GLY A 161 4.46 -17.58 26.33
C GLY A 161 4.93 -18.64 25.33
N ASP A 162 4.00 -19.42 24.77
CA ASP A 162 4.31 -20.54 23.86
C ASP A 162 5.16 -20.13 22.65
N LEU A 163 4.89 -18.95 22.09
CA LEU A 163 5.64 -18.39 20.96
C LEU A 163 7.10 -18.08 21.31
N HIS A 164 7.40 -17.80 22.58
CA HIS A 164 8.74 -17.45 23.03
C HIS A 164 9.58 -18.67 23.44
N LYS A 165 8.93 -19.80 23.77
CA LYS A 165 9.60 -21.04 24.21
C LYS A 165 10.74 -21.50 23.30
N PRO A 166 10.61 -21.48 21.95
CA PRO A 166 11.71 -21.90 21.07
C PRO A 166 12.94 -20.99 21.16
N TYR A 167 12.75 -19.72 21.54
CA TYR A 167 13.82 -18.72 21.64
C TYR A 167 14.48 -18.67 23.01
N ALA A 168 13.93 -19.35 24.01
CA ALA A 168 14.41 -19.36 25.39
C ALA A 168 15.86 -19.84 25.51
N LYS A 169 16.71 -18.99 26.08
CA LYS A 169 18.14 -19.27 26.23
C LYS A 169 18.46 -19.84 27.60
N ASP A 170 19.41 -20.78 27.63
CA ASP A 170 19.99 -21.26 28.88
C ASP A 170 21.12 -20.30 29.31
N LEU A 171 20.72 -19.11 29.73
CA LEU A 171 21.59 -18.04 30.20
C LEU A 171 21.02 -17.48 31.51
N PRO A 172 21.86 -16.88 32.37
CA PRO A 172 21.39 -16.14 33.53
C PRO A 172 20.42 -15.04 33.12
N GLU A 173 19.38 -14.86 33.92
CA GLU A 173 18.44 -13.76 33.74
C GLU A 173 19.15 -12.43 33.93
N THR A 174 18.90 -11.49 33.00
CA THR A 174 19.39 -10.13 33.10
C THR A 174 18.42 -9.19 32.41
N LYS A 175 18.28 -7.99 32.97
CA LYS A 175 17.54 -6.87 32.36
C LYS A 175 18.47 -5.93 31.59
N SER A 176 19.78 -6.11 31.70
CA SER A 176 20.77 -5.22 31.09
C SER A 176 21.04 -5.64 29.65
N LEU A 177 20.61 -4.82 28.69
CA LEU A 177 20.92 -5.02 27.27
C LEU A 177 22.45 -5.03 27.03
N LEU A 178 23.21 -4.22 27.76
CA LEU A 178 24.68 -4.18 27.66
C LEU A 178 25.32 -5.51 28.08
N GLU A 179 24.84 -6.14 29.14
CA GLU A 179 25.33 -7.46 29.57
C GLU A 179 25.04 -8.54 28.51
N VAL A 180 23.83 -8.51 27.93
CA VAL A 180 23.47 -9.42 26.83
C VAL A 180 24.39 -9.20 25.63
N VAL A 181 24.62 -7.95 25.21
CA VAL A 181 25.52 -7.63 24.09
C VAL A 181 26.94 -8.13 24.35
N LYS A 182 27.50 -7.87 25.54
CA LYS A 182 28.85 -8.34 25.92
C LYS A 182 28.97 -9.86 25.93
N LYS A 183 27.93 -10.56 26.40
CA LYS A 183 27.93 -12.02 26.52
C LYS A 183 27.69 -12.72 25.19
N VAL A 184 26.68 -12.27 24.44
CA VAL A 184 26.25 -12.89 23.18
C VAL A 184 27.19 -12.53 22.03
N LYS A 185 27.77 -11.32 22.07
CA LYS A 185 28.56 -10.71 20.99
C LYS A 185 27.80 -10.73 19.65
N PRO A 186 26.60 -10.12 19.59
CA PRO A 186 25.75 -10.19 18.42
C PRO A 186 26.31 -9.38 17.25
N TRP A 187 25.95 -9.78 16.04
CA TRP A 187 26.22 -9.02 14.81
C TRP A 187 25.24 -7.88 14.61
N GLY A 188 23.97 -8.14 14.96
CA GLY A 188 22.88 -7.20 14.81
C GLY A 188 22.08 -7.00 16.08
N LEU A 189 21.72 -5.74 16.31
CA LEU A 189 20.84 -5.31 17.37
C LEU A 189 19.58 -4.69 16.74
N ILE A 190 18.42 -5.32 16.96
CA ILE A 190 17.13 -4.92 16.40
C ILE A 190 16.22 -4.43 17.52
N GLY A 191 15.72 -3.21 17.41
CA GLY A 191 14.83 -2.57 18.37
C GLY A 191 13.41 -2.46 17.83
N ALA A 192 12.44 -3.00 18.56
CA ALA A 192 11.02 -2.78 18.34
C ALA A 192 10.28 -2.76 19.69
N SER A 193 10.78 -1.96 20.64
CA SER A 193 10.30 -1.93 22.04
C SER A 193 9.57 -0.65 22.44
N THR A 194 9.55 0.37 21.58
CA THR A 194 9.13 1.75 21.89
C THR A 194 9.92 2.43 23.03
N ALA A 195 11.02 1.83 23.47
CA ALA A 195 11.89 2.36 24.50
C ALA A 195 12.89 3.37 23.89
N ARG A 196 12.51 4.65 23.91
CA ARG A 196 13.35 5.75 23.43
C ARG A 196 14.73 5.71 24.09
N GLY A 197 15.79 5.80 23.28
CA GLY A 197 17.16 5.92 23.78
C GLY A 197 17.70 4.63 24.42
N ALA A 198 17.03 3.49 24.25
CA ALA A 198 17.49 2.22 24.80
C ALA A 198 18.82 1.74 24.21
N PHE A 199 19.17 2.16 22.99
CA PHE A 199 20.49 1.95 22.40
C PHE A 199 21.37 3.15 22.73
N ASN A 200 21.83 3.21 23.97
CA ASN A 200 22.71 4.29 24.44
C ASN A 200 24.14 4.18 23.88
N GLU A 201 24.96 5.20 24.13
CA GLU A 201 26.34 5.27 23.61
C GLU A 201 27.19 4.06 24.00
N GLU A 202 27.09 3.59 25.24
CA GLU A 202 27.86 2.43 25.71
C GLU A 202 27.53 1.17 24.91
N ILE A 203 26.25 0.90 24.68
CA ILE A 203 25.78 -0.28 23.92
C ILE A 203 26.22 -0.19 22.46
N VAL A 204 26.05 0.98 21.83
CA VAL A 204 26.40 1.19 20.43
C VAL A 204 27.93 1.11 20.21
N ARG A 205 28.73 1.64 21.14
CA ARG A 205 30.18 1.51 21.10
C ARG A 205 30.64 0.08 21.32
N GLU A 206 29.98 -0.68 22.21
CA GLU A 206 30.24 -2.10 22.40
C GLU A 206 29.93 -2.89 21.12
N MET A 207 28.80 -2.61 20.45
CA MET A 207 28.50 -3.22 19.15
C MET A 207 29.60 -2.96 18.11
N ALA A 208 30.17 -1.74 18.09
CA ALA A 208 31.26 -1.35 17.20
C ALA A 208 32.64 -1.89 17.60
N SER A 209 32.84 -2.28 18.87
CA SER A 209 34.07 -2.95 19.31
C SER A 209 34.04 -4.43 18.92
N ILE A 210 32.86 -5.07 18.97
CA ILE A 210 32.64 -6.46 18.60
C ILE A 210 32.68 -6.65 17.07
N ASN A 211 32.09 -5.73 16.32
CA ASN A 211 31.86 -5.88 14.88
C ASN A 211 32.56 -4.79 14.07
N LYS A 212 33.22 -5.19 12.96
CA LYS A 212 33.77 -4.23 11.98
C LYS A 212 32.69 -3.32 11.39
N HIS A 213 31.51 -3.89 11.13
CA HIS A 213 30.31 -3.21 10.62
C HIS A 213 29.12 -3.63 11.49
N PRO A 214 28.86 -2.96 12.62
CA PRO A 214 27.74 -3.34 13.48
C PRO A 214 26.41 -3.06 12.79
N ILE A 215 25.45 -3.97 12.91
CA ILE A 215 24.09 -3.78 12.39
C ILE A 215 23.21 -3.24 13.52
N ILE A 216 22.57 -2.09 13.33
CA ILE A 216 21.70 -1.47 14.32
C ILE A 216 20.41 -1.01 13.66
N PHE A 217 19.30 -1.67 13.98
CA PHE A 217 17.98 -1.37 13.44
C PHE A 217 17.10 -0.79 14.55
N ALA A 218 16.73 0.49 14.44
CA ALA A 218 15.84 1.18 15.39
C ALA A 218 14.43 1.33 14.80
N LEU A 219 13.61 0.28 14.91
CA LEU A 219 12.36 0.14 14.16
C LEU A 219 11.15 0.75 14.87
N SER A 220 11.29 1.21 16.11
CA SER A 220 10.19 1.84 16.84
C SER A 220 9.73 3.15 16.19
N ASN A 221 8.41 3.32 16.13
CA ASN A 221 7.74 4.51 15.56
C ASN A 221 6.93 5.23 16.65
N PRO A 222 6.79 6.57 16.59
CA PRO A 222 7.43 7.51 15.65
C PRO A 222 8.93 7.73 15.98
N THR A 223 9.58 8.67 15.29
CA THR A 223 11.01 9.02 15.47
C THR A 223 11.39 9.30 16.93
N ASP A 224 10.48 9.84 17.73
CA ASP A 224 10.67 10.13 19.15
C ASP A 224 10.65 8.88 20.05
N LYS A 225 10.23 7.73 19.53
CA LYS A 225 10.27 6.42 20.19
C LYS A 225 11.40 5.52 19.68
N ALA A 226 12.21 5.99 18.73
CA ALA A 226 13.34 5.24 18.21
C ALA A 226 14.36 4.91 19.31
N GLU A 227 14.92 3.70 19.27
CA GLU A 227 15.88 3.22 20.26
C GLU A 227 17.19 4.03 20.27
N CYS A 228 17.60 4.56 19.11
CA CYS A 228 18.62 5.61 18.96
C CYS A 228 18.37 6.40 17.68
N THR A 229 19.02 7.56 17.56
CA THR A 229 18.97 8.35 16.32
C THR A 229 20.02 7.86 15.31
N ALA A 230 19.79 8.12 14.03
CA ALA A 230 20.81 7.85 13.01
C ALA A 230 22.12 8.62 13.28
N GLU A 231 22.01 9.87 13.73
CA GLU A 231 23.15 10.73 14.07
C GLU A 231 24.05 10.06 15.12
N ASP A 232 23.44 9.62 16.21
CA ASP A 232 24.12 8.95 17.31
C ASP A 232 24.77 7.64 16.85
N ALA A 233 24.03 6.81 16.12
CA ALA A 233 24.52 5.54 15.59
C ALA A 233 25.76 5.75 14.70
N TYR A 234 25.76 6.73 13.79
CA TYR A 234 26.92 7.00 12.95
C TYR A 234 28.09 7.58 13.75
N ARG A 235 27.85 8.53 14.66
CA ARG A 235 28.93 9.17 15.43
C ARG A 235 29.61 8.20 16.40
N TRP A 236 28.83 7.42 17.16
CA TRP A 236 29.36 6.49 18.16
C TRP A 236 30.11 5.30 17.54
N THR A 237 29.83 4.97 16.28
CA THR A 237 30.49 3.89 15.54
C THR A 237 31.55 4.36 14.53
N ASN A 238 31.87 5.67 14.51
CA ASN A 238 32.77 6.27 13.53
C ASN A 238 32.37 6.00 12.06
N GLY A 239 31.07 6.03 11.77
CA GLY A 239 30.51 5.82 10.43
C GLY A 239 30.53 4.38 9.93
N LYS A 240 30.83 3.40 10.80
CA LYS A 240 30.94 1.97 10.43
C LYS A 240 29.62 1.21 10.47
N VAL A 241 28.62 1.74 11.18
CA VAL A 241 27.32 1.09 11.39
C VAL A 241 26.55 0.91 10.08
N LEU A 242 25.86 -0.22 9.99
CA LEU A 242 24.79 -0.46 9.04
C LEU A 242 23.46 -0.17 9.74
N PHE A 243 22.95 1.03 9.51
CA PHE A 243 21.81 1.58 10.25
C PHE A 243 20.53 1.60 9.40
N ALA A 244 19.43 1.17 10.00
CA ALA A 244 18.08 1.35 9.47
C ALA A 244 17.11 1.74 10.59
N SER A 245 16.02 2.41 10.23
CA SER A 245 14.99 2.82 11.17
C SER A 245 13.58 2.61 10.66
N GLY A 246 12.60 2.54 11.55
CA GLY A 246 11.18 2.47 11.19
C GLY A 246 10.63 3.82 10.70
N SER A 247 11.11 4.90 11.32
CA SER A 247 10.76 6.30 10.97
C SER A 247 11.89 6.97 10.19
N PRO A 248 11.59 7.96 9.32
CA PRO A 248 12.61 8.66 8.55
C PRO A 248 13.50 9.53 9.45
N PHE A 249 14.81 9.51 9.17
CA PHE A 249 15.80 10.42 9.76
C PHE A 249 16.44 11.30 8.67
N PRO A 250 16.88 12.53 9.02
CA PRO A 250 17.68 13.36 8.13
C PRO A 250 18.99 12.68 7.67
N ASN A 251 19.61 13.24 6.63
CA ASN A 251 20.96 12.84 6.25
C ASN A 251 21.94 13.23 7.36
N VAL A 252 22.96 12.40 7.56
CA VAL A 252 24.01 12.60 8.57
C VAL A 252 25.33 12.92 7.87
N GLU A 253 25.92 14.06 8.16
CA GLU A 253 27.25 14.40 7.68
C GLU A 253 28.30 14.09 8.76
N TYR A 254 29.23 13.21 8.45
CA TYR A 254 30.26 12.77 9.37
C TYR A 254 31.58 12.53 8.63
N ASN A 255 32.66 13.19 9.10
CA ASN A 255 34.00 13.12 8.52
C ASN A 255 34.04 13.36 6.99
N GLY A 256 33.31 14.37 6.50
CA GLY A 256 33.25 14.71 5.07
C GLY A 256 32.46 13.73 4.21
N LYS A 257 31.79 12.74 4.82
CA LYS A 257 30.91 11.78 4.14
C LYS A 257 29.46 12.02 4.54
N ILE A 258 28.57 11.98 3.55
CA ILE A 258 27.12 12.08 3.75
C ILE A 258 26.52 10.67 3.79
N PHE A 259 25.90 10.34 4.92
CA PHE A 259 25.11 9.13 5.13
C PHE A 259 23.62 9.43 4.97
N LYS A 260 22.90 8.50 4.34
CA LYS A 260 21.47 8.59 4.04
C LYS A 260 20.77 7.37 4.63
N PRO A 261 20.47 7.38 5.94
CA PRO A 261 19.91 6.22 6.63
C PRO A 261 18.64 5.73 5.93
N GLY A 262 18.53 4.42 5.75
CA GLY A 262 17.38 3.80 5.12
C GLY A 262 16.21 3.65 6.09
N GLN A 263 14.99 3.74 5.58
CA GLN A 263 13.78 3.44 6.34
C GLN A 263 13.29 2.03 5.99
N GLY A 264 13.14 1.16 6.99
CA GLY A 264 12.48 -0.14 6.86
C GLY A 264 10.97 0.03 6.79
N ASN A 265 10.47 0.55 5.67
CA ASN A 265 9.06 0.86 5.47
C ASN A 265 8.34 -0.30 4.78
N ASN A 266 7.22 -0.79 5.36
CA ASN A 266 6.42 -1.87 4.80
C ASN A 266 5.96 -1.61 3.35
N ALA A 267 5.93 -0.34 2.92
CA ALA A 267 5.68 0.08 1.55
C ALA A 267 6.65 -0.54 0.51
N TYR A 268 7.77 -1.14 0.94
CA TYR A 268 8.62 -1.91 0.03
C TYR A 268 8.10 -3.33 -0.25
N ILE A 269 7.19 -3.87 0.56
CA ILE A 269 6.79 -5.28 0.52
C ILE A 269 5.35 -5.43 0.05
N PHE A 270 4.39 -4.93 0.84
CA PHE A 270 2.98 -5.25 0.63
C PHE A 270 2.46 -4.87 -0.75
N PRO A 271 2.88 -3.75 -1.41
CA PRO A 271 2.36 -3.43 -2.73
C PRO A 271 2.70 -4.51 -3.75
N GLY A 272 3.95 -4.97 -3.77
CA GLY A 272 4.43 -6.01 -4.68
C GLY A 272 3.84 -7.39 -4.36
N VAL A 273 3.78 -7.77 -3.07
CA VAL A 273 3.19 -9.03 -2.63
C VAL A 273 1.71 -9.09 -3.01
N GLY A 274 0.94 -8.05 -2.69
CA GLY A 274 -0.48 -8.04 -3.02
C GLY A 274 -0.73 -7.92 -4.53
N LEU A 275 0.10 -7.21 -5.31
CA LEU A 275 0.01 -7.25 -6.77
C LEU A 275 0.20 -8.67 -7.31
N GLY A 276 1.20 -9.41 -6.83
CA GLY A 276 1.40 -10.82 -7.17
C GLY A 276 0.19 -11.68 -6.79
N ALA A 277 -0.31 -11.53 -5.56
CA ALA A 277 -1.47 -12.27 -5.09
C ALA A 277 -2.73 -12.04 -5.96
N ILE A 278 -3.00 -10.79 -6.32
CA ILE A 278 -4.14 -10.38 -7.14
C ILE A 278 -4.00 -10.91 -8.57
N LEU A 279 -2.86 -10.69 -9.23
CA LEU A 279 -2.71 -11.02 -10.65
C LEU A 279 -2.67 -12.52 -10.92
N PHE A 280 -2.05 -13.29 -10.02
CA PHE A 280 -1.93 -14.75 -10.16
C PHE A 280 -3.04 -15.54 -9.45
N ASN A 281 -4.07 -14.84 -8.91
CA ASN A 281 -5.17 -15.42 -8.13
C ASN A 281 -4.66 -16.40 -7.07
N ILE A 282 -3.67 -15.97 -6.27
CA ILE A 282 -3.04 -16.83 -5.26
C ILE A 282 -4.07 -17.21 -4.20
N ARG A 283 -4.12 -18.49 -3.82
CA ARG A 283 -5.11 -19.01 -2.86
C ARG A 283 -4.73 -18.70 -1.40
N HIS A 284 -3.46 -18.84 -1.06
CA HIS A 284 -2.89 -18.64 0.29
C HIS A 284 -1.50 -18.01 0.16
N ILE A 285 -1.15 -17.14 1.11
CA ILE A 285 0.16 -16.47 1.17
C ILE A 285 0.97 -17.12 2.29
N ASP A 286 2.03 -17.84 1.92
CA ASP A 286 2.94 -18.49 2.86
C ASP A 286 4.08 -17.55 3.30
N ASP A 287 4.83 -17.93 4.34
CA ASP A 287 5.95 -17.11 4.83
C ASP A 287 7.10 -17.04 3.81
N GLU A 288 7.26 -18.07 2.98
CA GLU A 288 8.24 -18.09 1.88
C GLU A 288 7.96 -16.97 0.86
N THR A 289 6.69 -16.62 0.62
CA THR A 289 6.31 -15.47 -0.21
C THR A 289 6.92 -14.16 0.31
N PHE A 290 6.89 -13.94 1.62
CA PHE A 290 7.48 -12.76 2.26
C PHE A 290 9.02 -12.79 2.26
N LEU A 291 9.61 -13.98 2.33
CA LEU A 291 11.05 -14.14 2.20
C LEU A 291 11.53 -13.82 0.79
N ILE A 292 10.81 -14.30 -0.23
CA ILE A 292 11.06 -13.96 -1.64
C ILE A 292 10.97 -12.45 -1.86
N ALA A 293 9.93 -11.80 -1.33
CA ALA A 293 9.81 -10.35 -1.41
C ALA A 293 11.01 -9.63 -0.74
N ALA A 294 11.48 -10.13 0.41
CA ALA A 294 12.63 -9.58 1.10
C ALA A 294 13.93 -9.69 0.26
N HIS A 295 14.14 -10.84 -0.37
CA HIS A 295 15.26 -11.07 -1.31
C HIS A 295 15.19 -10.11 -2.49
N GLU A 296 14.02 -9.93 -3.10
CA GLU A 296 13.84 -9.00 -4.23
C GLU A 296 14.15 -7.55 -3.83
N VAL A 297 13.71 -7.10 -2.66
CA VAL A 297 14.08 -5.77 -2.14
C VAL A 297 15.60 -5.66 -1.98
N ALA A 298 16.24 -6.62 -1.32
CA ALA A 298 17.70 -6.64 -1.14
C ALA A 298 18.47 -6.75 -2.48
N ASN A 299 17.88 -7.36 -3.50
CA ASN A 299 18.42 -7.46 -4.87
C ASN A 299 18.43 -6.13 -5.62
N THR A 300 17.59 -5.17 -5.23
CA THR A 300 17.55 -3.84 -5.87
C THR A 300 18.46 -2.80 -5.22
N VAL A 301 19.07 -3.11 -4.07
CA VAL A 301 20.03 -2.21 -3.40
C VAL A 301 21.34 -2.21 -4.17
N THR A 302 21.80 -1.04 -4.58
CA THR A 302 22.99 -0.90 -5.43
C THR A 302 24.23 -0.51 -4.63
N GLU A 303 25.41 -0.71 -5.20
CA GLU A 303 26.68 -0.19 -4.66
C GLU A 303 26.63 1.33 -4.36
N LYS A 304 25.89 2.10 -5.17
CA LYS A 304 25.70 3.53 -4.94
C LYS A 304 24.89 3.80 -3.66
N ASP A 305 23.96 2.93 -3.30
CA ASP A 305 23.18 3.01 -2.07
C ASP A 305 24.05 2.68 -0.86
N PHE A 306 24.86 1.60 -0.94
CA PHE A 306 25.80 1.23 0.13
C PHE A 306 26.85 2.30 0.40
N ARG A 307 27.37 2.98 -0.64
CA ARG A 307 28.33 4.09 -0.47
C ARG A 307 27.82 5.19 0.45
N VAL A 308 26.51 5.44 0.47
CA VAL A 308 25.87 6.43 1.36
C VAL A 308 25.24 5.80 2.60
N GLY A 309 25.55 4.54 2.92
CA GLY A 309 25.03 3.84 4.10
C GLY A 309 23.54 3.47 4.02
N ARG A 310 22.98 3.36 2.82
CA ARG A 310 21.57 3.01 2.63
C ARG A 310 21.40 1.51 2.42
N LEU A 311 20.50 0.90 3.18
CA LEU A 311 20.21 -0.54 3.15
C LEU A 311 18.92 -0.90 2.38
N TYR A 312 18.19 0.09 1.89
CA TYR A 312 16.96 -0.08 1.12
C TYR A 312 17.07 0.66 -0.22
N PRO A 313 16.33 0.26 -1.25
CA PRO A 313 16.32 0.99 -2.52
C PRO A 313 15.73 2.39 -2.32
N ARG A 314 15.89 3.24 -3.34
CA ARG A 314 15.25 4.56 -3.34
C ARG A 314 13.75 4.42 -3.57
N LEU A 315 12.96 5.31 -2.94
CA LEU A 315 11.50 5.33 -3.07
C LEU A 315 11.00 5.49 -4.52
N ASP A 316 11.75 6.16 -5.39
CA ASP A 316 11.42 6.34 -6.81
C ASP A 316 11.49 5.04 -7.62
N ARG A 317 12.09 3.97 -7.08
CA ARG A 317 12.18 2.65 -7.72
C ARG A 317 11.18 1.63 -7.20
N ILE A 318 10.35 2.00 -6.21
CA ILE A 318 9.43 1.04 -5.57
C ILE A 318 8.48 0.42 -6.60
N ARG A 319 8.06 1.18 -7.61
CA ARG A 319 7.12 0.67 -8.61
C ARG A 319 7.69 -0.46 -9.43
N GLU A 320 8.89 -0.28 -9.95
CA GLU A 320 9.61 -1.34 -10.68
C GLU A 320 9.95 -2.52 -9.77
N MET A 321 10.34 -2.25 -8.52
CA MET A 321 10.58 -3.30 -7.53
C MET A 321 9.30 -4.11 -7.20
N SER A 322 8.14 -3.45 -7.13
CA SER A 322 6.85 -4.13 -6.91
C SER A 322 6.49 -5.06 -8.07
N VAL A 323 6.85 -4.70 -9.32
CA VAL A 323 6.71 -5.59 -10.48
C VAL A 323 7.57 -6.84 -10.32
N ARG A 324 8.83 -6.68 -9.91
CA ARG A 324 9.76 -7.81 -9.69
C ARG A 324 9.27 -8.74 -8.59
N ILE A 325 8.83 -8.18 -7.46
CA ILE A 325 8.22 -8.94 -6.37
C ILE A 325 6.99 -9.70 -6.90
N ALA A 326 6.08 -9.03 -7.62
CA ALA A 326 4.89 -9.69 -8.15
C ALA A 326 5.22 -10.87 -9.07
N ILE A 327 6.22 -10.73 -9.95
CA ILE A 327 6.70 -11.81 -10.82
C ILE A 327 7.25 -12.97 -9.98
N ALA A 328 8.16 -12.69 -9.03
CA ALA A 328 8.78 -13.72 -8.19
C ALA A 328 7.74 -14.47 -7.34
N VAL A 329 6.78 -13.74 -6.77
CA VAL A 329 5.64 -14.29 -6.02
C VAL A 329 4.75 -15.15 -6.93
N GLY A 330 4.47 -14.72 -8.16
CA GLY A 330 3.73 -15.50 -9.14
C GLY A 330 4.43 -16.81 -9.52
N GLU A 331 5.73 -16.76 -9.78
CA GLU A 331 6.55 -17.94 -10.09
C GLU A 331 6.59 -18.94 -8.94
N HIS A 332 6.75 -18.45 -7.71
CA HIS A 332 6.63 -19.26 -6.49
C HIS A 332 5.26 -19.91 -6.36
N ALA A 333 4.19 -19.14 -6.59
CA ALA A 333 2.83 -19.65 -6.52
C ALA A 333 2.56 -20.75 -7.56
N TYR A 334 3.12 -20.65 -8.77
CA TYR A 334 3.05 -21.76 -9.75
C TYR A 334 3.85 -22.98 -9.28
N LYS A 335 5.07 -22.79 -8.76
CA LYS A 335 5.93 -23.87 -8.26
C LYS A 335 5.28 -24.66 -7.12
N LYS A 336 4.55 -23.97 -6.23
CA LYS A 336 3.85 -24.57 -5.08
C LYS A 336 2.40 -24.95 -5.39
N SER A 337 1.95 -24.83 -6.64
CA SER A 337 0.55 -25.08 -7.04
C SER A 337 -0.49 -24.24 -6.27
N MET A 338 -0.10 -23.04 -5.85
CA MET A 338 -0.95 -22.05 -5.15
C MET A 338 -1.59 -21.03 -6.10
N ALA A 339 -1.06 -20.87 -7.31
CA ALA A 339 -1.61 -19.95 -8.32
C ALA A 339 -2.97 -20.43 -8.84
N GLY A 340 -3.96 -19.54 -8.85
CA GLY A 340 -5.29 -19.78 -9.41
C GLY A 340 -5.45 -19.33 -10.86
N LEU A 341 -4.54 -18.50 -11.38
CA LEU A 341 -4.55 -18.05 -12.77
C LEU A 341 -4.12 -19.20 -13.70
N TYR A 342 -4.98 -19.56 -14.65
CA TYR A 342 -4.72 -20.61 -15.62
C TYR A 342 -5.20 -20.22 -17.04
N PRO A 343 -4.44 -20.54 -18.10
CA PRO A 343 -3.10 -21.13 -18.08
C PRO A 343 -2.04 -20.17 -17.53
N LYS A 344 -0.85 -20.69 -17.18
CA LYS A 344 0.31 -19.85 -16.84
C LYS A 344 0.63 -18.95 -18.05
N PRO A 345 0.78 -17.63 -17.88
CA PRO A 345 1.18 -16.76 -18.98
C PRO A 345 2.52 -17.21 -19.59
N ASN A 346 2.61 -17.20 -20.93
CA ASN A 346 3.85 -17.55 -21.62
C ASN A 346 5.00 -16.59 -21.28
N ASN A 347 4.67 -15.31 -21.08
CA ASN A 347 5.59 -14.29 -20.59
C ASN A 347 4.97 -13.62 -19.36
N THR A 348 5.46 -14.03 -18.17
CA THR A 348 4.97 -13.55 -16.87
C THR A 348 5.18 -12.04 -16.70
N GLU A 349 6.35 -11.52 -17.08
CA GLU A 349 6.66 -10.09 -16.96
C GLU A 349 5.72 -9.24 -17.84
N TYR A 350 5.55 -9.66 -19.08
CA TYR A 350 4.63 -9.02 -20.01
C TYR A 350 3.21 -8.97 -19.46
N PHE A 351 2.72 -10.11 -18.97
CA PHE A 351 1.41 -10.20 -18.36
C PHE A 351 1.28 -9.21 -17.21
N VAL A 352 2.21 -9.21 -16.24
CA VAL A 352 2.16 -8.28 -15.10
C VAL A 352 2.15 -6.84 -15.57
N ARG A 353 3.07 -6.43 -16.45
CA ARG A 353 3.16 -5.04 -16.93
C ARG A 353 1.90 -4.59 -17.68
N SER A 354 1.23 -5.49 -18.40
CA SER A 354 -0.02 -5.20 -19.10
C SER A 354 -1.22 -4.93 -18.18
N GLN A 355 -1.16 -5.31 -16.90
CA GLN A 355 -2.26 -5.18 -15.94
C GLN A 355 -2.13 -3.94 -15.03
N ILE A 356 -0.95 -3.33 -15.00
CA ILE A 356 -0.62 -2.21 -14.11
C ILE A 356 -1.41 -0.96 -14.48
N TYR A 357 -2.02 -0.32 -13.49
CA TYR A 357 -2.76 0.93 -13.61
C TYR A 357 -1.90 2.06 -14.16
N GLN A 358 -2.38 2.73 -15.22
CA GLN A 358 -1.71 3.91 -15.78
C GLN A 358 -2.37 5.21 -15.30
N THR A 359 -1.52 6.15 -14.88
CA THR A 359 -1.96 7.46 -14.39
C THR A 359 -2.31 8.44 -15.51
N SER A 360 -1.81 8.20 -16.73
CA SER A 360 -2.15 8.98 -17.92
C SER A 360 -3.63 8.88 -18.26
N TYR A 361 -4.26 9.96 -18.73
CA TYR A 361 -5.66 9.90 -19.16
C TYR A 361 -5.92 8.88 -20.28
N ASP A 362 -6.98 8.09 -20.14
CA ASP A 362 -7.39 7.13 -21.17
C ASP A 362 -8.16 7.81 -22.29
N GLU A 363 -8.12 7.25 -23.49
CA GLU A 363 -9.04 7.65 -24.55
C GLU A 363 -10.46 7.18 -24.25
N LEU A 364 -11.42 8.10 -24.31
CA LEU A 364 -12.81 7.86 -23.90
C LEU A 364 -13.74 7.64 -25.08
N ILE A 365 -13.28 7.76 -26.31
CA ILE A 365 -14.12 7.57 -27.50
C ILE A 365 -13.66 6.30 -28.20
N ASN A 366 -14.63 5.45 -28.55
CA ASN A 366 -14.35 4.20 -29.25
C ASN A 366 -13.62 4.46 -30.57
N VAL A 367 -12.55 3.68 -30.81
CA VAL A 367 -11.87 3.66 -32.10
C VAL A 367 -12.74 2.96 -33.12
N THR A 368 -12.98 3.62 -34.25
CA THR A 368 -13.68 3.04 -35.39
C THR A 368 -12.69 2.36 -36.32
N TYR A 369 -13.09 1.22 -36.88
CA TYR A 369 -12.36 0.55 -37.95
C TYR A 369 -13.34 0.21 -39.08
N GLU A 370 -12.85 0.24 -40.31
CA GLU A 370 -13.66 -0.10 -41.47
C GLU A 370 -13.74 -1.61 -41.65
N TRP A 371 -14.92 -2.08 -42.06
CA TRP A 371 -15.11 -3.43 -42.57
C TRP A 371 -14.86 -3.45 -44.09
N PRO A 372 -14.66 -4.63 -44.70
CA PRO A 372 -14.64 -4.72 -46.16
C PRO A 372 -15.85 -4.01 -46.77
N SER A 373 -15.63 -3.21 -47.82
CA SER A 373 -16.65 -2.27 -48.31
C SER A 373 -17.97 -2.93 -48.74
N GLN A 374 -17.94 -4.23 -49.09
CA GLN A 374 -19.13 -5.00 -49.43
C GLN A 374 -20.01 -5.29 -48.20
N ASP A 375 -19.40 -5.48 -47.03
CA ASP A 375 -20.09 -5.81 -45.77
C ASP A 375 -20.61 -4.56 -45.06
N MET A 376 -20.09 -3.38 -45.41
CA MET A 376 -20.57 -2.07 -44.93
C MET A 376 -21.78 -1.55 -45.72
N LYS A 377 -22.19 -2.22 -46.80
CA LYS A 377 -23.34 -1.77 -47.61
C LYS A 377 -24.63 -1.98 -46.85
N HIS A 378 -25.28 -0.87 -46.48
CA HIS A 378 -26.65 -0.88 -45.99
C HIS A 378 -27.61 -1.26 -47.13
N GLY A 379 -28.66 -2.02 -46.80
CA GLY A 379 -29.67 -2.47 -47.74
C GLY A 379 -29.85 -3.99 -47.69
N PHE A 380 -30.71 -4.51 -48.56
CA PHE A 380 -30.87 -5.95 -48.63
C PHE A 380 -29.64 -6.60 -49.28
N PRO A 381 -29.07 -7.66 -48.68
CA PRO A 381 -27.93 -8.37 -49.27
C PRO A 381 -28.29 -9.01 -50.62
N VAL A 382 -29.57 -9.30 -50.81
CA VAL A 382 -30.17 -9.78 -52.07
C VAL A 382 -31.33 -8.85 -52.43
N PRO A 383 -31.44 -8.37 -53.68
CA PRO A 383 -32.55 -7.52 -54.10
C PRO A 383 -33.91 -8.15 -53.77
N VAL A 384 -34.81 -7.36 -53.16
CA VAL A 384 -36.19 -7.78 -52.88
C VAL A 384 -37.18 -6.90 -53.63
N VAL A 385 -38.33 -7.48 -54.02
CA VAL A 385 -39.45 -6.71 -54.55
C VAL A 385 -40.06 -5.90 -53.41
N ARG A 386 -40.03 -4.57 -53.53
CA ARG A 386 -40.59 -3.67 -52.53
C ARG A 386 -42.11 -3.86 -52.49
N ARG A 387 -42.68 -4.17 -51.32
CA ARG A 387 -44.13 -4.21 -51.15
C ARG A 387 -44.68 -2.79 -51.26
N GLU A 388 -45.63 -2.58 -52.16
CA GLU A 388 -46.29 -1.29 -52.35
C GLU A 388 -47.43 -1.15 -51.34
N SER A 389 -47.39 -0.12 -50.50
CA SER A 389 -48.57 0.42 -49.82
C SER A 389 -49.17 1.52 -50.68
N GLY A 390 -50.51 1.62 -50.73
CA GLY A 390 -51.28 2.38 -51.72
C GLY A 390 -51.07 3.90 -51.83
N GLU A 391 -50.06 4.47 -51.17
CA GLU A 391 -49.75 5.92 -51.19
C GLU A 391 -48.43 6.28 -51.88
N ASP A 392 -47.61 5.30 -52.33
CA ASP A 392 -46.26 5.55 -52.86
C ASP A 392 -46.20 5.98 -54.36
N TYR A 393 -47.30 6.50 -54.93
CA TYR A 393 -47.33 6.96 -56.33
C TYR A 393 -46.86 8.42 -56.54
N ILE A 394 -46.57 9.18 -55.48
CA ILE A 394 -46.21 10.61 -55.61
C ILE A 394 -45.05 10.97 -54.67
N SER A 395 -43.82 10.60 -55.02
CA SER A 395 -42.62 11.43 -54.72
C SER A 395 -41.34 10.83 -55.32
N LYS A 396 -41.17 10.92 -56.64
CA LYS A 396 -39.86 10.75 -57.29
C LYS A 396 -39.42 12.03 -57.98
N ARG A 397 -38.77 12.89 -57.19
CA ARG A 397 -37.89 14.04 -57.54
C ARG A 397 -37.63 14.67 -56.17
N THR A 398 -36.44 14.70 -55.56
CA THR A 398 -35.13 15.18 -56.04
C THR A 398 -34.17 14.98 -54.85
N ALA A 399 -32.95 14.48 -55.06
CA ALA A 399 -31.74 14.88 -54.30
C ALA A 399 -30.55 13.99 -54.67
N LYS A 400 -29.84 14.37 -55.74
CA LYS A 400 -28.41 14.11 -55.86
C LYS A 400 -27.72 15.11 -54.94
N ASN A 401 -26.92 14.66 -53.98
CA ASN A 401 -25.72 15.39 -53.58
C ASN A 401 -24.68 14.44 -52.97
N LYS A 402 -23.57 14.30 -53.71
CA LYS A 402 -22.28 13.80 -53.25
C LYS A 402 -21.69 14.80 -52.25
N ARG A 403 -21.07 14.32 -51.18
CA ARG A 403 -19.95 15.02 -50.53
C ARG A 403 -18.80 14.04 -50.36
N ASN A 404 -17.68 14.38 -50.98
CA ASN A 404 -16.38 13.78 -50.77
C ASN A 404 -15.75 14.37 -49.50
N GLY A 405 -15.11 13.48 -48.72
CA GLY A 405 -13.80 13.65 -48.07
C GLY A 405 -13.59 14.81 -47.09
N ILE A 406 -13.44 14.48 -45.81
CA ILE A 406 -12.33 14.94 -44.94
C ILE A 406 -11.98 13.77 -44.00
N HIS A 407 -10.73 13.34 -44.03
CA HIS A 407 -10.12 12.37 -43.11
C HIS A 407 -9.54 13.16 -41.93
N PRO A 408 -9.72 12.73 -40.67
CA PRO A 408 -8.77 13.12 -39.63
C PRO A 408 -8.14 11.89 -38.97
N PHE A 409 -6.85 12.02 -38.63
CA PHE A 409 -6.01 11.09 -37.87
C PHE A 409 -5.35 9.93 -38.63
N THR A 410 -4.19 10.21 -39.22
CA THR A 410 -3.09 9.23 -39.33
C THR A 410 -1.80 9.69 -38.66
N ASP A 411 -1.81 10.82 -37.93
CA ASP A 411 -0.62 11.34 -37.24
C ASP A 411 -0.93 11.51 -35.75
N GLU A 412 -0.89 10.41 -34.99
CA GLU A 412 -0.70 10.51 -33.54
C GLU A 412 0.79 10.73 -33.27
N PRO A 413 1.18 11.81 -32.57
CA PRO A 413 2.55 11.99 -32.15
C PRO A 413 2.92 10.91 -31.13
N ILE A 414 4.00 10.19 -31.43
CA ILE A 414 4.69 9.32 -30.47
C ILE A 414 5.03 10.17 -29.23
N PRO A 415 4.75 9.72 -27.99
CA PRO A 415 5.07 10.48 -26.78
C PRO A 415 6.55 10.88 -26.71
N GLU A 416 6.87 12.10 -26.27
CA GLU A 416 8.24 12.67 -26.25
C GLU A 416 9.30 11.83 -25.49
N TRP A 417 8.90 10.84 -24.70
CA TRP A 417 9.77 9.95 -23.94
C TRP A 417 10.06 8.60 -24.64
N CYS A 418 9.41 8.31 -25.78
CA CYS A 418 9.70 7.12 -26.60
C CYS A 418 10.90 7.41 -27.51
N HIS A 419 12.08 6.89 -27.14
CA HIS A 419 13.33 7.19 -27.82
C HIS A 419 13.84 6.02 -28.69
N THR A 420 13.27 4.82 -28.54
CA THR A 420 13.71 3.59 -29.22
C THR A 420 12.54 2.79 -29.81
N ALA A 421 12.84 1.90 -30.77
CA ALA A 421 11.86 0.95 -31.31
C ALA A 421 11.33 -0.03 -30.25
N ASP A 422 12.13 -0.32 -29.22
CA ASP A 422 11.72 -1.12 -28.07
C ASP A 422 10.71 -0.36 -27.19
N ASP A 423 10.84 0.97 -27.03
CA ASP A 423 9.85 1.79 -26.30
C ASP A 423 8.50 1.83 -27.03
N ILE A 424 8.53 1.90 -28.36
CA ILE A 424 7.31 1.88 -29.20
C ILE A 424 6.63 0.51 -29.11
N ASN A 425 7.40 -0.58 -29.20
CA ASN A 425 6.87 -1.91 -28.96
C ASN A 425 6.33 -2.04 -27.54
N LEU A 426 7.04 -1.56 -26.51
CA LEU A 426 6.59 -1.55 -25.12
C LEU A 426 5.28 -0.76 -24.94
N TYR A 427 5.13 0.37 -25.65
CA TYR A 427 3.93 1.20 -25.64
C TYR A 427 2.71 0.50 -26.26
N MET A 428 2.89 -0.15 -27.42
CA MET A 428 1.81 -0.91 -28.08
C MET A 428 1.30 -2.11 -27.28
N LEU A 429 2.05 -2.52 -26.26
CA LEU A 429 1.74 -3.67 -25.42
C LEU A 429 0.89 -3.32 -24.19
N TYR A 430 0.76 -2.04 -23.85
CA TYR A 430 -0.17 -1.59 -22.82
C TYR A 430 -1.59 -1.55 -23.38
N ARG A 431 -2.49 -2.33 -22.77
CA ARG A 431 -3.92 -2.22 -23.07
C ARG A 431 -4.47 -0.98 -22.38
N GLN A 432 -4.59 0.13 -23.11
CA GLN A 432 -5.36 1.27 -22.62
C GLN A 432 -6.80 0.83 -22.36
N GLU A 433 -7.29 1.07 -21.16
CA GLU A 433 -8.66 0.75 -20.79
C GLU A 433 -9.58 1.78 -21.48
N ARG A 434 -10.09 1.42 -22.66
CA ARG A 434 -11.03 2.26 -23.40
C ARG A 434 -12.45 1.89 -23.00
N GLU A 435 -13.03 2.65 -22.08
CA GLU A 435 -14.46 2.58 -21.79
C GLU A 435 -15.11 3.91 -22.16
N THR A 436 -15.96 3.91 -23.19
CA THR A 436 -16.73 5.12 -23.53
C THR A 436 -17.74 5.39 -22.42
N PRO A 437 -17.65 6.54 -21.72
CA PRO A 437 -18.57 6.85 -20.63
C PRO A 437 -20.01 6.94 -21.15
N LYS A 438 -20.95 6.32 -20.41
CA LYS A 438 -22.39 6.47 -20.68
C LYS A 438 -22.90 7.87 -20.31
N LYS A 439 -22.27 8.50 -19.31
CA LYS A 439 -22.61 9.84 -18.81
C LYS A 439 -22.11 10.92 -19.77
N ARG A 440 -22.86 12.02 -19.88
CA ARG A 440 -22.55 13.17 -20.73
C ARG A 440 -22.77 14.49 -19.99
N GLY A 441 -22.29 15.60 -20.57
CA GLY A 441 -22.47 16.93 -20.01
C GLY A 441 -21.93 17.07 -18.59
N ILE A 442 -22.70 17.71 -17.71
CA ILE A 442 -22.31 17.94 -16.30
C ILE A 442 -22.09 16.63 -15.53
N GLU A 443 -22.77 15.54 -15.87
CA GLU A 443 -22.61 14.26 -15.16
C GLU A 443 -21.24 13.64 -15.41
N LEU A 444 -20.70 13.78 -16.62
CA LEU A 444 -19.34 13.36 -16.95
C LEU A 444 -18.32 14.16 -16.12
N LEU A 445 -18.49 15.48 -16.03
CA LEU A 445 -17.61 16.35 -15.24
C LEU A 445 -17.68 16.08 -13.73
N LYS A 446 -18.73 15.41 -13.26
CA LYS A 446 -18.89 15.00 -11.86
C LYS A 446 -18.24 13.65 -11.56
N ASP A 447 -17.90 12.88 -12.59
CA ASP A 447 -17.34 11.53 -12.49
C ASP A 447 -15.82 11.58 -12.34
N ASN A 448 -15.32 11.19 -11.17
CA ASN A 448 -13.89 11.34 -10.84
C ASN A 448 -12.97 10.45 -11.68
N ARG A 449 -13.48 9.41 -12.36
CA ARG A 449 -12.65 8.47 -13.13
C ARG A 449 -12.46 8.85 -14.58
N THR A 450 -13.51 9.42 -15.17
CA THR A 450 -13.56 9.73 -16.60
C THR A 450 -13.41 11.23 -16.86
N CYS A 451 -13.55 12.07 -15.83
CA CYS A 451 -13.24 13.48 -15.94
C CYS A 451 -11.74 13.70 -16.16
N LYS A 452 -11.38 14.42 -17.22
CA LYS A 452 -10.01 14.86 -17.53
C LYS A 452 -9.74 16.33 -17.17
N GLY A 453 -10.67 16.96 -16.43
CA GLY A 453 -10.63 18.39 -16.16
C GLY A 453 -10.54 19.23 -17.44
N MET A 454 -9.49 20.03 -17.57
CA MET A 454 -9.28 20.88 -18.77
C MET A 454 -8.52 20.17 -19.91
N ALA A 455 -8.12 18.91 -19.73
CA ALA A 455 -7.40 18.11 -20.73
C ALA A 455 -8.29 17.43 -21.78
N PHE A 456 -9.61 17.53 -21.68
CA PHE A 456 -10.49 17.10 -22.78
C PHE A 456 -10.15 17.86 -24.07
N THR A 457 -9.90 17.10 -25.13
CA THR A 457 -9.71 17.62 -26.49
C THR A 457 -10.98 18.33 -26.98
N LEU A 458 -10.86 19.17 -28.01
CA LEU A 458 -12.03 19.85 -28.59
C LEU A 458 -13.09 18.83 -29.07
N TYR A 459 -12.64 17.74 -29.70
CA TYR A 459 -13.51 16.68 -30.19
C TYR A 459 -14.26 16.00 -29.04
N GLU A 460 -13.56 15.62 -27.96
CA GLU A 460 -14.21 15.05 -26.76
C GLU A 460 -15.21 16.03 -26.15
N ARG A 461 -14.86 17.33 -26.08
CA ARG A 461 -15.77 18.33 -25.52
C ARG A 461 -17.07 18.43 -26.31
N GLN A 462 -16.99 18.38 -27.63
CA GLN A 462 -18.16 18.39 -28.53
C GLN A 462 -18.94 17.07 -28.43
N TYR A 463 -18.25 15.94 -28.50
CA TYR A 463 -18.86 14.61 -28.46
C TYR A 463 -19.63 14.33 -27.16
N PHE A 464 -19.04 14.69 -26.02
CA PHE A 464 -19.66 14.51 -24.71
C PHE A 464 -20.61 15.65 -24.29
N GLY A 465 -20.78 16.69 -25.11
CA GLY A 465 -21.66 17.82 -24.80
C GLY A 465 -21.19 18.65 -23.60
N ILE A 466 -19.88 18.76 -23.41
CA ILE A 466 -19.25 19.59 -22.35
C ILE A 466 -18.60 20.86 -22.92
N HIS A 467 -18.63 21.04 -24.24
CA HIS A 467 -18.22 22.29 -24.88
C HIS A 467 -19.10 23.45 -24.37
N GLY A 468 -18.47 24.53 -23.92
CA GLY A 468 -19.16 25.65 -23.26
C GLY A 468 -19.38 25.49 -21.74
N LEU A 469 -19.22 24.28 -21.17
CA LEU A 469 -19.21 24.07 -19.72
C LEU A 469 -17.81 24.25 -19.10
N LEU A 470 -16.76 24.14 -19.92
CA LEU A 470 -15.37 24.37 -19.54
C LEU A 470 -14.86 25.66 -20.20
N PRO A 471 -13.88 26.36 -19.57
CA PRO A 471 -13.22 27.50 -20.19
C PRO A 471 -12.64 27.14 -21.57
N PRO A 472 -12.54 28.10 -22.52
CA PRO A 472 -12.10 27.82 -23.89
C PRO A 472 -10.63 27.37 -23.99
N ALA A 473 -9.80 27.69 -22.99
CA ALA A 473 -8.44 27.22 -22.92
C ALA A 473 -8.35 25.71 -22.64
N PHE A 474 -7.28 25.08 -23.13
CA PHE A 474 -6.92 23.70 -22.86
C PHE A 474 -5.73 23.67 -21.90
N MET A 475 -5.68 22.66 -21.04
CA MET A 475 -4.49 22.37 -20.23
C MET A 475 -4.11 20.91 -20.42
N THR A 476 -2.82 20.65 -20.61
CA THR A 476 -2.34 19.26 -20.63
C THR A 476 -2.41 18.64 -19.25
N GLU A 477 -2.37 17.30 -19.19
CA GLU A 477 -2.27 16.56 -17.93
C GLU A 477 -1.10 17.07 -17.06
N SER A 478 0.08 17.26 -17.66
CA SER A 478 1.26 17.76 -16.97
C SER A 478 1.08 19.17 -16.39
N GLN A 479 0.39 20.06 -17.11
CA GLN A 479 0.07 21.41 -16.61
C GLN A 479 -0.90 21.35 -15.43
N GLN A 480 -1.89 20.46 -15.48
CA GLN A 480 -2.81 20.24 -14.35
C GLN A 480 -2.06 19.66 -13.14
N ALA A 481 -1.16 18.69 -13.35
CA ALA A 481 -0.33 18.11 -12.28
C ALA A 481 0.59 19.17 -11.65
N TYR A 482 1.23 20.01 -12.47
CA TYR A 482 2.06 21.12 -12.00
C TYR A 482 1.27 22.12 -11.13
N ARG A 483 0.04 22.45 -11.54
CA ARG A 483 -0.85 23.33 -10.76
C ARG A 483 -1.17 22.71 -9.39
N VAL A 484 -1.48 21.42 -9.35
CA VAL A 484 -1.79 20.71 -8.10
C VAL A 484 -0.59 20.72 -7.16
N ILE A 485 0.59 20.29 -7.61
CA ILE A 485 1.78 20.21 -6.74
C ILE A 485 2.22 21.59 -6.24
N THR A 486 2.10 22.63 -7.08
CA THR A 486 2.41 24.01 -6.69
C THR A 486 1.48 24.47 -5.55
N ASN A 487 0.18 24.19 -5.66
CA ASN A 487 -0.77 24.55 -4.61
C ASN A 487 -0.59 23.74 -3.33
N LEU A 488 -0.19 22.46 -3.44
CA LEU A 488 0.13 21.61 -2.28
C LEU A 488 1.33 22.15 -1.50
N ARG A 489 2.38 22.59 -2.19
CA ARG A 489 3.58 23.16 -1.55
C ARG A 489 3.29 24.47 -0.81
N GLN A 490 2.29 25.22 -1.25
CA GLN A 490 1.83 26.46 -0.60
C GLN A 490 0.98 26.23 0.66
N GLN A 491 0.54 24.99 0.95
CA GLN A 491 -0.23 24.72 2.16
C GLN A 491 0.62 24.93 3.42
N PRO A 492 0.00 25.40 4.52
CA PRO A 492 0.71 25.78 5.74
C PRO A 492 1.34 24.59 6.48
N ASP A 493 0.72 23.42 6.40
CA ASP A 493 1.14 22.22 7.12
C ASP A 493 0.77 20.93 6.36
N ASP A 494 1.31 19.81 6.82
CA ASP A 494 1.13 18.50 6.19
C ASP A 494 -0.31 17.98 6.27
N LEU A 495 -1.07 18.35 7.29
CA LEU A 495 -2.49 17.98 7.39
C LEU A 495 -3.31 18.75 6.34
N ALA A 496 -3.02 20.03 6.11
CA ALA A 496 -3.63 20.82 5.05
C ALA A 496 -3.28 20.26 3.66
N ARG A 497 -2.03 19.82 3.45
CA ARG A 497 -1.61 19.09 2.24
C ARG A 497 -2.42 17.81 2.05
N TYR A 498 -2.55 17.00 3.10
CA TYR A 498 -3.36 15.78 3.08
C TYR A 498 -4.82 16.09 2.71
N ILE A 499 -5.45 17.08 3.36
CA ILE A 499 -6.84 17.48 3.13
C ILE A 499 -7.07 17.99 1.69
N GLN A 500 -6.08 18.66 1.11
CA GLN A 500 -6.14 19.13 -0.28
C GLN A 500 -5.97 17.96 -1.25
N LEU A 501 -4.99 17.09 -1.03
CA LEU A 501 -4.74 15.93 -1.89
C LEU A 501 -5.94 14.97 -1.87
N ASP A 502 -6.48 14.67 -0.68
CA ASP A 502 -7.70 13.90 -0.48
C ASP A 502 -8.92 14.51 -1.20
N SER A 503 -8.95 15.84 -1.35
CA SER A 503 -10.05 16.51 -2.05
C SER A 503 -10.08 16.24 -3.55
N LEU A 504 -8.95 15.84 -4.16
CA LEU A 504 -8.89 15.41 -5.56
C LEU A 504 -9.47 14.00 -5.74
N GLN A 505 -9.18 13.11 -4.79
CA GLN A 505 -9.65 11.72 -4.79
C GLN A 505 -11.17 11.64 -4.56
N VAL A 506 -11.67 12.43 -3.60
CA VAL A 506 -13.05 12.27 -3.08
C VAL A 506 -14.01 13.38 -3.57
N GLY A 507 -13.47 14.51 -4.08
CA GLY A 507 -14.20 15.65 -4.65
C GLY A 507 -14.92 16.52 -3.60
N LYS A 508 -14.74 17.85 -3.66
CA LYS A 508 -15.54 18.82 -2.89
C LYS A 508 -16.93 19.06 -3.50
N LYS A 509 -17.92 19.34 -2.64
CA LYS A 509 -19.29 19.71 -3.04
C LYS A 509 -19.47 21.22 -3.27
N ASP A 510 -18.66 22.05 -2.59
CA ASP A 510 -18.98 23.47 -2.39
C ASP A 510 -18.00 24.47 -3.02
N THR A 511 -17.25 24.07 -4.06
CA THR A 511 -16.39 25.01 -4.79
C THR A 511 -16.66 24.88 -6.29
N LYS A 512 -16.87 26.01 -6.97
CA LYS A 512 -17.13 26.14 -8.43
C LYS A 512 -15.98 25.63 -9.33
N VAL A 513 -15.02 24.90 -8.80
CA VAL A 513 -13.85 24.38 -9.53
C VAL A 513 -14.00 22.86 -9.67
N VAL A 514 -14.06 22.42 -10.93
CA VAL A 514 -14.21 21.04 -11.40
C VAL A 514 -12.85 20.33 -11.34
N ASP A 515 -12.21 20.29 -10.17
CA ASP A 515 -10.93 19.59 -9.98
C ASP A 515 -11.19 18.22 -9.30
N ARG A 516 -11.98 17.38 -9.97
CA ARG A 516 -12.29 15.99 -9.59
C ARG A 516 -11.59 15.06 -10.56
N ASP A 517 -10.57 14.37 -10.09
CA ASP A 517 -9.74 13.58 -10.99
C ASP A 517 -8.88 12.56 -10.24
N GLU A 518 -9.35 11.32 -10.21
CA GLU A 518 -8.66 10.19 -9.58
C GLU A 518 -7.33 9.90 -10.29
N LYS A 519 -7.28 10.04 -11.62
CA LYS A 519 -6.04 9.87 -12.39
C LYS A 519 -5.03 10.94 -12.03
N LEU A 520 -5.43 12.20 -11.94
CA LEU A 520 -4.56 13.30 -11.56
C LEU A 520 -4.05 13.16 -10.11
N TYR A 521 -4.89 12.67 -9.18
CA TYR A 521 -4.45 12.34 -7.83
C TYR A 521 -3.29 11.34 -7.85
N TYR A 522 -3.46 10.20 -8.55
CA TYR A 522 -2.43 9.18 -8.61
C TYR A 522 -1.23 9.62 -9.46
N ARG A 523 -1.43 10.43 -10.49
CA ARG A 523 -0.36 11.03 -11.28
C ARG A 523 0.57 11.87 -10.41
N VAL A 524 0.00 12.82 -9.66
CA VAL A 524 0.75 13.70 -8.75
C VAL A 524 1.45 12.88 -7.67
N LEU A 525 0.77 11.87 -7.11
CA LEU A 525 1.35 10.98 -6.10
C LEU A 525 2.53 10.17 -6.66
N CYS A 526 2.40 9.58 -7.85
CA CYS A 526 3.46 8.81 -8.51
C CYS A 526 4.65 9.67 -8.95
N ASP A 527 4.41 10.88 -9.46
CA ASP A 527 5.49 11.78 -9.89
C ASP A 527 6.28 12.35 -8.71
N HIS A 528 5.65 12.45 -7.53
CA HIS A 528 6.23 13.04 -6.32
C HIS A 528 6.23 12.11 -5.10
N VAL A 529 6.39 10.80 -5.30
CA VAL A 529 6.32 9.77 -4.22
C VAL A 529 7.17 10.16 -3.01
N LYS A 530 8.41 10.62 -3.21
CA LYS A 530 9.30 10.98 -2.10
C LYS A 530 8.74 12.10 -1.20
N GLU A 531 8.05 13.07 -1.79
CA GLU A 531 7.48 14.23 -1.08
C GLU A 531 6.11 13.90 -0.49
N LEU A 532 5.29 13.12 -1.20
CA LEU A 532 3.89 12.90 -0.85
C LEU A 532 3.63 11.61 -0.06
N LEU A 533 4.54 10.62 -0.08
CA LEU A 533 4.39 9.40 0.70
C LEU A 533 4.21 9.69 2.20
N PRO A 534 4.99 10.58 2.85
CA PRO A 534 4.77 10.92 4.26
C PRO A 534 3.45 11.65 4.54
N ILE A 535 2.83 12.24 3.50
CA ILE A 535 1.56 12.95 3.59
C ILE A 535 0.39 11.98 3.53
N VAL A 536 0.38 11.04 2.57
CA VAL A 536 -0.70 10.05 2.40
C VAL A 536 -0.56 8.84 3.33
N TYR A 537 0.62 8.66 3.90
CA TYR A 537 0.97 7.59 4.83
C TYR A 537 1.60 8.16 6.11
N THR A 538 2.52 7.44 6.75
CA THR A 538 3.14 7.84 8.01
C THR A 538 4.17 8.97 7.80
N PRO A 539 4.16 10.01 8.66
CA PRO A 539 3.40 10.15 9.90
C PRO A 539 2.02 10.86 9.75
N THR A 540 1.75 11.58 8.66
CA THR A 540 0.61 12.51 8.57
C THR A 540 -0.74 11.80 8.61
N VAL A 541 -0.85 10.57 8.09
CA VAL A 541 -2.09 9.78 8.17
C VAL A 541 -2.53 9.53 9.61
N GLY A 542 -1.58 9.39 10.55
CA GLY A 542 -1.90 9.24 11.97
C GLY A 542 -2.61 10.47 12.53
N LEU A 543 -2.13 11.67 12.18
CA LEU A 543 -2.78 12.93 12.53
C LEU A 543 -4.15 13.08 11.85
N ALA A 544 -4.27 12.64 10.60
CA ALA A 544 -5.54 12.63 9.88
C ALA A 544 -6.56 11.69 10.55
N CYS A 545 -6.14 10.52 11.03
CA CYS A 545 -6.98 9.59 11.80
C CYS A 545 -7.42 10.23 13.13
N GLN A 546 -6.51 10.85 13.90
CA GLN A 546 -6.88 11.52 15.16
C GLN A 546 -7.94 12.61 14.97
N LYS A 547 -7.95 13.27 13.81
CA LYS A 547 -8.92 14.32 13.47
C LYS A 547 -10.00 13.85 12.50
N PHE A 548 -10.19 12.54 12.32
CA PHE A 548 -10.98 11.99 11.22
C PHE A 548 -12.42 12.49 11.23
N GLY A 549 -13.09 12.50 12.39
CA GLY A 549 -14.45 13.01 12.52
C GLY A 549 -14.59 14.48 12.12
N PHE A 550 -13.56 15.30 12.39
CA PHE A 550 -13.55 16.71 12.02
C PHE A 550 -13.28 16.93 10.52
N ILE A 551 -12.38 16.15 9.93
CA ILE A 551 -12.02 16.28 8.50
C ILE A 551 -12.92 15.44 7.58
N TYR A 552 -13.87 14.69 8.13
CA TYR A 552 -14.78 13.82 7.39
C TYR A 552 -15.63 14.63 6.39
N ARG A 553 -15.66 14.19 5.14
CA ARG A 553 -16.40 14.85 4.05
C ARG A 553 -17.36 13.91 3.32
N LYS A 554 -16.91 12.69 3.03
CA LYS A 554 -17.67 11.66 2.32
C LYS A 554 -17.24 10.27 2.78
N PRO A 555 -18.07 9.24 2.56
CA PRO A 555 -17.69 7.86 2.78
C PRO A 555 -16.46 7.51 1.94
N LYS A 556 -15.42 7.00 2.60
CA LYS A 556 -14.19 6.53 1.94
C LYS A 556 -14.07 5.02 1.87
N GLY A 557 -14.95 4.30 2.56
CA GLY A 557 -14.95 2.85 2.70
C GLY A 557 -16.24 2.37 3.34
N LEU A 558 -16.30 1.07 3.62
CA LEU A 558 -17.42 0.45 4.32
C LEU A 558 -17.14 0.35 5.82
N TYR A 559 -18.19 0.58 6.60
CA TYR A 559 -18.19 0.42 8.05
C TYR A 559 -19.12 -0.74 8.38
N ILE A 560 -18.58 -1.80 8.97
CA ILE A 560 -19.35 -2.98 9.39
C ILE A 560 -19.28 -3.03 10.90
N THR A 561 -20.43 -3.03 11.56
CA THR A 561 -20.48 -2.97 13.02
C THR A 561 -20.72 -4.34 13.63
N ILE A 562 -20.48 -4.46 14.94
CA ILE A 562 -20.86 -5.68 15.68
C ILE A 562 -22.36 -5.99 15.61
N ASN A 563 -23.22 -4.99 15.35
CA ASN A 563 -24.67 -5.19 15.21
C ASN A 563 -25.07 -5.81 13.85
N ASP A 564 -24.11 -5.85 12.90
CA ASP A 564 -24.28 -6.40 11.56
C ASP A 564 -23.82 -7.87 11.47
N ASN A 565 -23.51 -8.51 12.61
CA ASN A 565 -22.87 -9.83 12.73
C ASN A 565 -23.69 -11.02 12.19
N SER A 566 -23.96 -11.01 10.88
CA SER A 566 -24.49 -12.12 10.10
C SER A 566 -23.98 -12.03 8.65
N ILE A 567 -23.74 -13.18 8.03
CA ILE A 567 -23.23 -13.25 6.65
C ILE A 567 -24.11 -12.47 5.67
N SER A 568 -25.45 -12.58 5.82
CA SER A 568 -26.39 -11.91 4.92
C SER A 568 -26.31 -10.39 5.04
N LYS A 569 -26.32 -9.85 6.27
CA LYS A 569 -26.23 -8.40 6.49
C LYS A 569 -24.91 -7.84 5.96
N ILE A 570 -23.79 -8.50 6.28
CA ILE A 570 -22.48 -8.08 5.79
C ILE A 570 -22.43 -8.14 4.26
N TYR A 571 -22.95 -9.21 3.64
CA TYR A 571 -23.03 -9.31 2.18
C TYR A 571 -23.84 -8.15 1.55
N HIS A 572 -24.96 -7.76 2.17
CA HIS A 572 -25.73 -6.59 1.72
C HIS A 572 -24.93 -5.30 1.86
N ILE A 573 -24.21 -5.09 2.97
CA ILE A 573 -23.33 -3.93 3.15
C ILE A 573 -22.23 -3.90 2.07
N LEU A 574 -21.57 -5.04 1.82
CA LEU A 574 -20.55 -5.19 0.76
C LEU A 574 -21.13 -4.88 -0.64
N SER A 575 -22.42 -5.16 -0.86
CA SER A 575 -23.09 -4.89 -2.13
C SER A 575 -23.44 -3.42 -2.35
N ASN A 576 -23.33 -2.57 -1.32
CA ASN A 576 -23.51 -1.12 -1.46
C ASN A 576 -22.26 -0.41 -2.02
N TRP A 577 -21.12 -1.11 -2.11
CA TRP A 577 -19.93 -0.55 -2.75
C TRP A 577 -20.15 -0.41 -4.26
N PRO A 578 -19.78 0.73 -4.89
CA PRO A 578 -20.06 0.98 -6.30
C PRO A 578 -19.33 0.01 -7.25
N GLU A 579 -18.18 -0.54 -6.83
CA GLU A 579 -17.39 -1.45 -7.65
C GLU A 579 -17.78 -2.91 -7.45
N ILE A 580 -17.81 -3.64 -8.57
CA ILE A 580 -18.19 -5.05 -8.59
C ILE A 580 -16.96 -5.97 -8.52
N ASP A 581 -15.88 -5.60 -9.22
CA ASP A 581 -14.62 -6.36 -9.30
C ASP A 581 -13.64 -5.91 -8.20
N ILE A 582 -13.92 -6.28 -6.95
CA ILE A 582 -12.98 -6.05 -5.84
C ILE A 582 -12.01 -7.22 -5.74
N ARG A 583 -10.71 -6.91 -5.70
CA ARG A 583 -9.64 -7.90 -5.60
C ARG A 583 -8.77 -7.73 -4.37
N VAL A 584 -8.75 -6.56 -3.76
CA VAL A 584 -8.04 -6.30 -2.50
C VAL A 584 -8.88 -5.50 -1.52
N ILE A 585 -8.91 -6.01 -0.28
CA ILE A 585 -9.56 -5.40 0.86
C ILE A 585 -8.49 -5.16 1.91
N VAL A 586 -8.35 -3.91 2.37
CA VAL A 586 -7.59 -3.63 3.59
C VAL A 586 -8.60 -3.38 4.70
N VAL A 587 -8.49 -4.16 5.77
CA VAL A 587 -9.42 -4.14 6.90
C VAL A 587 -8.67 -3.78 8.18
N THR A 588 -9.31 -2.97 9.02
CA THR A 588 -8.84 -2.63 10.37
C THR A 588 -10.00 -2.63 11.36
N ASP A 589 -9.73 -2.93 12.63
CA ASP A 589 -10.66 -2.67 13.75
C ASP A 589 -10.31 -1.39 14.51
N GLY A 590 -9.25 -0.68 14.10
CA GLY A 590 -8.82 0.59 14.68
C GLY A 590 -8.15 0.50 16.05
N GLU A 591 -7.80 -0.70 16.54
CA GLU A 591 -7.38 -0.88 17.94
C GLU A 591 -5.93 -0.42 18.21
N ARG A 592 -5.03 -0.49 17.22
CA ARG A 592 -3.60 -0.22 17.42
C ARG A 592 -3.01 0.70 16.35
N ILE A 593 -3.71 1.77 15.99
CA ILE A 593 -3.28 2.67 14.90
C ILE A 593 -1.91 3.29 15.18
N LEU A 594 -0.87 2.92 14.44
CA LEU A 594 0.44 3.60 14.35
C LEU A 594 1.10 3.96 15.71
N GLY A 595 0.86 3.17 16.75
CA GLY A 595 1.36 3.45 18.10
C GLY A 595 0.68 4.64 18.82
N LEU A 596 -0.41 5.17 18.25
CA LEU A 596 -1.34 6.15 18.85
C LEU A 596 -2.37 5.46 19.77
N GLY A 597 -2.58 4.16 19.58
CA GLY A 597 -3.51 3.34 20.34
C GLY A 597 -4.86 3.19 19.62
N ASP A 598 -5.90 2.97 20.42
CA ASP A 598 -7.25 2.70 19.94
C ASP A 598 -7.90 3.98 19.40
N LEU A 599 -8.17 4.00 18.10
CA LEU A 599 -8.90 5.07 17.43
C LEU A 599 -10.30 4.64 16.95
N GLY A 600 -10.70 3.39 17.17
CA GLY A 600 -11.97 2.84 16.70
C GLY A 600 -12.26 3.18 15.23
N CYS A 601 -13.43 3.76 14.98
CA CYS A 601 -13.89 4.09 13.63
C CYS A 601 -13.04 5.19 12.93
N TYR A 602 -12.30 6.00 13.68
CA TYR A 602 -11.36 6.96 13.09
C TYR A 602 -10.17 6.30 12.36
N GLY A 603 -9.97 4.98 12.56
CA GLY A 603 -8.95 4.19 11.86
C GLY A 603 -9.12 4.09 10.35
N MET A 604 -10.26 4.50 9.75
CA MET A 604 -10.52 4.43 8.29
C MET A 604 -9.43 5.07 7.41
N GLY A 605 -8.68 6.05 7.92
CA GLY A 605 -7.56 6.65 7.17
C GLY A 605 -6.47 5.63 6.79
N ILE A 606 -6.30 4.58 7.59
CA ILE A 606 -5.28 3.53 7.39
C ILE A 606 -5.57 2.65 6.18
N PRO A 607 -6.72 1.96 6.06
CA PRO A 607 -7.01 1.16 4.88
C PRO A 607 -7.05 2.00 3.60
N VAL A 608 -7.55 3.24 3.68
CA VAL A 608 -7.52 4.19 2.54
C VAL A 608 -6.09 4.52 2.12
N GLY A 609 -5.20 4.80 3.08
CA GLY A 609 -3.79 5.07 2.83
C GLY A 609 -3.08 3.87 2.19
N LYS A 610 -3.22 2.67 2.78
CA LYS A 610 -2.62 1.43 2.26
C LYS A 610 -3.06 1.10 0.84
N LEU A 611 -4.36 1.23 0.54
CA LEU A 611 -4.89 1.03 -0.82
C LEU A 611 -4.37 2.09 -1.79
N SER A 612 -4.20 3.33 -1.34
CA SER A 612 -3.57 4.38 -2.17
C SER A 612 -2.11 4.04 -2.49
N LEU A 613 -1.39 3.38 -1.57
CA LEU A 613 -0.06 2.86 -1.81
C LEU A 613 -0.04 1.64 -2.75
N TYR A 614 -1.00 0.72 -2.68
CA TYR A 614 -1.15 -0.34 -3.68
C TYR A 614 -1.24 0.21 -5.11
N VAL A 615 -2.04 1.27 -5.30
CA VAL A 615 -2.17 1.92 -6.60
C VAL A 615 -0.87 2.66 -6.98
N ALA A 616 -0.35 3.52 -6.10
CA ALA A 616 0.78 4.38 -6.45
C ALA A 616 2.10 3.61 -6.61
N LEU A 617 2.30 2.59 -5.77
CA LEU A 617 3.57 1.87 -5.63
C LEU A 617 3.59 0.53 -6.35
N ALA A 618 2.45 -0.10 -6.65
CA ALA A 618 2.41 -1.33 -7.43
C ALA A 618 1.55 -1.22 -8.70
N GLY A 619 0.77 -0.16 -8.86
CA GLY A 619 -0.16 0.00 -9.97
C GLY A 619 -1.32 -1.00 -9.92
N VAL A 620 -1.77 -1.37 -8.72
CA VAL A 620 -3.09 -1.99 -8.56
C VAL A 620 -4.15 -1.03 -9.10
N GLN A 621 -5.19 -1.55 -9.74
CA GLN A 621 -6.29 -0.73 -10.25
C GLN A 621 -7.10 -0.13 -9.08
N PRO A 622 -7.37 1.19 -9.05
CA PRO A 622 -8.18 1.81 -8.00
C PRO A 622 -9.56 1.15 -7.80
N LYS A 623 -10.18 0.69 -8.89
CA LYS A 623 -11.48 0.01 -8.86
C LYS A 623 -11.45 -1.37 -8.18
N TRP A 624 -10.27 -1.98 -7.99
CA TRP A 624 -10.12 -3.26 -7.30
C TRP A 624 -10.02 -3.13 -5.78
N CYS A 625 -9.95 -1.89 -5.27
CA CYS A 625 -9.64 -1.58 -3.89
C CYS A 625 -10.90 -1.33 -3.06
N LEU A 626 -10.99 -1.94 -1.89
CA LEU A 626 -12.07 -1.71 -0.92
C LEU A 626 -11.52 -1.53 0.51
N PRO A 627 -11.59 -0.32 1.08
CA PRO A 627 -11.24 -0.08 2.48
C PRO A 627 -12.41 -0.43 3.40
N VAL A 628 -12.12 -1.15 4.49
CA VAL A 628 -13.13 -1.59 5.47
C VAL A 628 -12.68 -1.29 6.89
N VAL A 629 -13.62 -0.82 7.71
CA VAL A 629 -13.47 -0.76 9.17
C VAL A 629 -14.50 -1.68 9.82
N LEU A 630 -14.02 -2.54 10.72
CA LEU A 630 -14.86 -3.37 11.59
C LEU A 630 -15.05 -2.63 12.92
N ASP A 631 -16.16 -1.90 13.06
CA ASP A 631 -16.45 -1.11 14.24
C ASP A 631 -17.07 -1.97 15.34
N VAL A 632 -16.22 -2.37 16.28
CA VAL A 632 -16.59 -3.18 17.45
C VAL A 632 -16.67 -2.35 18.73
N GLY A 633 -16.59 -1.01 18.63
CA GLY A 633 -16.44 -0.09 19.76
C GLY A 633 -15.01 0.43 19.91
N THR A 634 -14.76 1.17 20.98
CA THR A 634 -13.43 1.70 21.35
C THR A 634 -13.26 1.68 22.86
N ASP A 635 -12.08 1.25 23.31
CA ASP A 635 -11.63 1.26 24.72
C ASP A 635 -10.87 2.56 25.05
N ASN A 636 -10.90 3.56 24.14
CA ASN A 636 -10.37 4.89 24.38
C ASN A 636 -11.34 5.69 25.27
N GLU A 637 -11.25 5.38 26.57
CA GLU A 637 -12.03 5.95 27.68
C GLU A 637 -11.45 7.28 28.16
N ALA A 638 -12.35 8.20 28.54
CA ALA A 638 -12.56 8.53 29.96
C ALA A 638 -11.32 8.85 30.83
#